data_AF-D1BZN0-F1
#
_entry.id   AF-D1BZN0-F1
#
_cell.length_a   1.000
_cell.length_b   1.000
_cell.length_c   1.000
_cell.angle_alpha   90.00
_cell.angle_beta   90.00
_cell.angle_gamma   90.00
#
_symmetry.space_group_name_H-M   'P 1'
#
loop_
_entity.id
_entity.type
_entity.pdbx_description
1 polymer ?
#
loop_
_entity_poly.entity_id
_entity_poly.type
_entity_poly.pdbx_seq_one_letter_code
_entity_poly.pdbx_strand_id
1 'polypeptide(L)'
;MPRTSWSRPEPGRPRRAVAAGATLAALAAIAATGPAASALGVPSSVSAATDAAASAVLADGEYTQRFLELYDKIHDPANGYFSPQGIPYHSRETLMVEAPDHGHETTSEAYSFWLWLETSYGQVTGDWEPFNHAWDTLERYMIPTRENQPTNAAYDPGAPATYAPEYNHPSQYPGELSSSVPVGSDPIGAELRSTYGTSDIYGMHWLADVDNVYGFGAAPGSSTLLGPDHEGTSYINTFQRGPQESVWETIPQPSIDDFTYGGENGFLDLFTGDSSYAKQWKYTNAPDADARAVEAAYWASKFAAEQGQPQAVAATLDKASKMGDYLRYALFDKYFKTPGCESESCAAGSGRDSAHYLLSWYYAWGGALDTSSPWAWRIGSSHAHFGYQNPMAAWALSTDPDLAPASPTASDDWAKSLDRQLELFRWLQSPEGGIAGGATNSWDGHYADRPDDVATFYGMAYQEAPVYHDPPSNSWMGMQGWGMERVAQLYEETGDERAEEILDDWVPWVIDHITVTDSTWEIPSNLAWSGQPDDWDAANPGDNAGLSVEVTGYGQDVGVAGALARTLMYYAAGGESATHAQAQQVAHDLLGAIWTQDSDTYGVATTETRADYDRFDDVLTTAGGDGVYVPDGWSGTMPNGDVIEPGVSFLDIRSFYQNDPDWAKVQAQLDGGPDAEFTYHRFWAQTAIATALADYDRLFGDGGGGEPGPVDTVAPSAPTGLSAGTATATSVPVTWTASTDDVRVTGYTVLVDGTAVGTASGTTYTITGLSPDTSYGVTVTARDAAGNVSEASAPLTVTTAADGGTEPQPGTCTATYTTVNSWSGGYQGEVVVKAGTSAIPTWKVTAPAGLTTSNVWGGTLASGTFTPEAWNGSLAAGATTTVGFIGTGTPPANGTLTCE
;
A
#
# COMPACT_ATOMS: atom_id res chain seq x y z
N MET A 1 -58.68 -30.24 -13.33
CA MET A 1 -59.65 -31.28 -12.88
C MET A 1 -59.34 -32.58 -13.61
N PRO A 2 -59.52 -33.78 -13.03
CA PRO A 2 -60.06 -34.14 -11.70
C PRO A 2 -58.95 -34.60 -10.73
N ARG A 3 -58.85 -34.19 -9.45
CA ARG A 3 -59.71 -34.32 -8.24
C ARG A 3 -59.38 -35.53 -7.33
N THR A 4 -58.83 -35.21 -6.14
CA THR A 4 -59.18 -35.65 -4.75
C THR A 4 -58.97 -37.13 -4.36
N SER A 5 -58.43 -37.51 -3.18
CA SER A 5 -58.81 -37.16 -1.78
C SER A 5 -57.79 -37.73 -0.75
N TRP A 6 -57.25 -36.95 0.21
CA TRP A 6 -57.62 -36.75 1.64
C TRP A 6 -57.56 -37.96 2.62
N SER A 7 -56.75 -37.84 3.70
CA SER A 7 -57.22 -37.90 5.11
C SER A 7 -56.11 -37.75 6.17
N ARG A 8 -56.25 -36.73 7.04
CA ARG A 8 -55.89 -36.75 8.48
C ARG A 8 -57.20 -36.82 9.29
N PRO A 9 -57.19 -37.30 10.55
CA PRO A 9 -57.33 -36.38 11.70
C PRO A 9 -56.55 -36.78 12.98
N GLU A 10 -56.27 -35.79 13.84
CA GLU A 10 -55.75 -35.85 15.23
C GLU A 10 -56.83 -36.37 16.26
N PRO A 11 -56.78 -36.21 17.63
CA PRO A 11 -55.78 -35.68 18.59
C PRO A 11 -55.66 -36.43 19.98
N GLY A 12 -54.77 -35.98 20.89
CA GLY A 12 -54.89 -36.28 22.34
C GLY A 12 -53.66 -36.10 23.26
N ARG A 13 -53.61 -34.97 24.00
CA ARG A 13 -52.76 -34.63 25.18
C ARG A 13 -53.05 -35.55 26.42
N PRO A 14 -52.37 -35.51 27.62
CA PRO A 14 -51.60 -34.39 28.24
C PRO A 14 -50.36 -34.69 29.15
N ARG A 15 -49.67 -33.58 29.48
CA ARG A 15 -48.73 -33.19 30.56
C ARG A 15 -48.71 -33.98 31.89
N ARG A 16 -47.51 -34.08 32.51
CA ARG A 16 -47.21 -33.55 33.88
C ARG A 16 -45.72 -33.60 34.26
N ALA A 17 -45.28 -32.52 34.92
CA ALA A 17 -43.97 -32.28 35.53
C ALA A 17 -43.85 -32.85 36.95
N VAL A 18 -42.62 -33.08 37.42
CA VAL A 18 -42.24 -33.02 38.86
C VAL A 18 -40.78 -32.56 38.99
N ALA A 19 -40.56 -31.61 39.89
CA ALA A 19 -39.28 -31.06 40.34
C ALA A 19 -38.85 -31.64 41.71
N ALA A 20 -37.59 -31.38 42.09
CA ALA A 20 -36.92 -31.44 43.42
C ALA A 20 -35.66 -32.32 43.38
N GLY A 21 -34.52 -32.02 43.99
CA GLY A 21 -34.11 -30.98 44.94
C GLY A 21 -32.68 -31.30 45.39
N ALA A 22 -31.95 -30.27 45.84
CA ALA A 22 -30.51 -30.28 46.13
C ALA A 22 -30.09 -31.13 47.36
N THR A 23 -28.80 -31.49 47.43
CA THR A 23 -28.01 -31.51 48.69
C THR A 23 -26.49 -31.54 48.44
N LEU A 24 -25.78 -30.59 49.05
CA LEU A 24 -24.32 -30.52 49.21
C LEU A 24 -23.83 -31.49 50.30
N ALA A 25 -22.61 -32.02 50.15
CA ALA A 25 -21.64 -32.21 51.25
C ALA A 25 -20.21 -32.45 50.72
N ALA A 26 -19.25 -31.76 51.34
CA ALA A 26 -17.81 -31.73 51.02
C ALA A 26 -16.98 -32.79 51.78
N LEU A 27 -15.76 -33.11 51.32
CA LEU A 27 -14.55 -33.31 52.16
C LEU A 27 -13.24 -33.56 51.36
N ALA A 28 -12.34 -32.57 51.44
CA ALA A 28 -10.87 -32.58 51.66
C ALA A 28 -9.90 -33.57 50.97
N ALA A 29 -9.03 -32.97 50.12
CA ALA A 29 -7.55 -32.91 50.13
C ALA A 29 -6.68 -34.19 50.19
N ILE A 30 -5.88 -34.40 49.13
CA ILE A 30 -4.44 -34.80 49.19
C ILE A 30 -3.69 -34.06 48.05
N ALA A 31 -2.59 -33.40 48.40
CA ALA A 31 -1.63 -32.79 47.46
C ALA A 31 -0.38 -33.66 47.32
N ALA A 32 0.14 -33.85 46.10
CA ALA A 32 1.57 -34.10 45.82
C ALA A 32 1.90 -34.03 44.31
N THR A 33 2.77 -33.06 43.97
CA THR A 33 3.90 -33.08 43.00
C THR A 33 3.66 -33.32 41.48
N GLY A 34 4.00 -32.31 40.66
CA GLY A 34 3.82 -32.19 39.18
C GLY A 34 4.76 -33.02 38.27
N PRO A 35 5.10 -32.62 37.01
CA PRO A 35 4.88 -31.34 36.32
C PRO A 35 3.94 -31.40 35.09
N ALA A 36 3.73 -30.22 34.51
CA ALA A 36 2.74 -29.83 33.51
C ALA A 36 2.74 -30.63 32.20
N ALA A 37 1.56 -31.12 31.85
CA ALA A 37 1.07 -31.27 30.49
C ALA A 37 -0.38 -30.76 30.50
N SER A 38 -0.58 -29.50 30.10
CA SER A 38 -1.90 -28.88 30.03
C SER A 38 -2.32 -28.83 28.57
N ALA A 39 -3.21 -29.73 28.19
CA ALA A 39 -4.04 -29.60 27.02
C ALA A 39 -4.76 -28.23 27.03
N LEU A 40 -4.73 -27.53 25.91
CA LEU A 40 -5.50 -26.32 25.68
C LEU A 40 -6.99 -26.70 25.69
N GLY A 41 -7.64 -26.41 26.82
CA GLY A 41 -9.08 -26.49 26.96
C GLY A 41 -9.72 -25.25 26.34
N VAL A 42 -10.67 -25.49 25.44
CA VAL A 42 -11.62 -24.50 24.91
C VAL A 42 -12.32 -23.80 26.09
N PRO A 43 -12.32 -22.45 26.19
CA PRO A 43 -13.22 -21.77 27.08
C PRO A 43 -14.57 -21.57 26.37
N SER A 44 -15.55 -22.40 26.73
CA SER A 44 -16.96 -22.09 26.49
C SER A 44 -17.47 -21.18 27.60
N SER A 45 -17.54 -19.88 27.35
CA SER A 45 -18.57 -18.98 27.87
C SER A 45 -18.36 -17.58 27.29
N VAL A 46 -19.04 -17.27 26.18
CA VAL A 46 -19.28 -15.88 25.78
C VAL A 46 -20.26 -15.31 26.79
N SER A 47 -19.71 -14.64 27.79
CA SER A 47 -20.44 -13.69 28.62
C SER A 47 -20.61 -12.45 27.75
N ALA A 48 -21.86 -12.13 27.39
CA ALA A 48 -22.21 -10.86 26.77
C ALA A 48 -21.57 -9.71 27.56
N ALA A 49 -20.58 -9.06 26.94
CA ALA A 49 -20.02 -7.82 27.45
C ALA A 49 -21.13 -6.78 27.36
N THR A 50 -21.52 -6.26 28.51
CA THR A 50 -22.37 -5.08 28.63
C THR A 50 -21.46 -3.90 28.94
N ASP A 51 -21.71 -2.80 28.24
CA ASP A 51 -21.08 -1.47 28.31
C ASP A 51 -19.63 -1.36 27.80
N ALA A 52 -19.51 -1.16 26.48
CA ALA A 52 -18.40 -0.39 25.92
C ALA A 52 -18.45 1.02 26.54
N ALA A 53 -17.35 1.46 27.15
CA ALA A 53 -17.21 2.86 27.50
C ALA A 53 -17.26 3.64 26.19
N ALA A 54 -18.27 4.50 26.00
CA ALA A 54 -18.35 5.35 24.81
C ALA A 54 -17.04 6.13 24.66
N SER A 55 -16.27 5.80 23.61
CA SER A 55 -15.09 6.57 23.22
C SER A 55 -15.54 8.01 22.94
N ALA A 56 -14.85 8.98 23.53
CA ALA A 56 -15.18 10.37 23.32
C ALA A 56 -14.79 10.75 21.88
N VAL A 57 -15.79 11.05 21.04
CA VAL A 57 -15.56 11.57 19.68
C VAL A 57 -14.64 12.79 19.77
N LEU A 58 -13.51 12.76 19.05
CA LEU A 58 -12.46 13.79 19.12
C LEU A 58 -12.71 14.94 18.14
N ALA A 59 -13.42 14.69 17.05
CA ALA A 59 -13.82 15.68 16.04
C ALA A 59 -15.35 15.77 15.93
N ASP A 60 -15.93 16.97 16.02
CA ASP A 60 -17.38 17.19 15.94
C ASP A 60 -17.71 18.04 14.71
N GLY A 61 -18.05 17.38 13.60
CA GLY A 61 -18.43 18.02 12.34
C GLY A 61 -19.47 17.18 11.59
N GLU A 62 -20.15 17.80 10.62
CA GLU A 62 -21.24 17.14 9.91
C GLU A 62 -20.75 15.88 9.19
N TYR A 63 -19.62 15.96 8.48
CA TYR A 63 -19.09 14.83 7.74
C TYR A 63 -18.55 13.74 8.66
N THR A 64 -18.02 14.10 9.83
CA THR A 64 -17.62 13.16 10.88
C THR A 64 -18.81 12.36 11.40
N GLN A 65 -19.97 13.01 11.60
CA GLN A 65 -21.19 12.30 12.00
C GLN A 65 -21.71 11.38 10.89
N ARG A 66 -21.61 11.80 9.62
CA ARG A 66 -21.94 10.93 8.47
C ARG A 66 -21.00 9.73 8.37
N PHE A 67 -19.70 9.93 8.62
CA PHE A 67 -18.73 8.85 8.72
C PHE A 67 -19.13 7.85 9.81
N LEU A 68 -19.42 8.32 11.03
CA LEU A 68 -19.81 7.45 12.14
C LEU A 68 -21.13 6.71 11.86
N GLU A 69 -22.11 7.35 11.22
CA GLU A 69 -23.35 6.68 10.81
C GLU A 69 -23.07 5.57 9.78
N LEU A 70 -22.23 5.82 8.77
CA LEU A 70 -21.88 4.81 7.78
C LEU A 70 -21.02 3.69 8.37
N TYR A 71 -20.08 4.04 9.26
CA TYR A 71 -19.28 3.07 10.01
C TYR A 71 -20.16 2.13 10.82
N ASP A 72 -21.16 2.66 11.53
CA ASP A 72 -22.13 1.88 12.29
C ASP A 72 -22.96 0.96 11.38
N LYS A 73 -23.34 1.42 10.17
CA LYS A 73 -24.02 0.57 9.18
C LYS A 73 -23.12 -0.56 8.67
N ILE A 74 -21.85 -0.29 8.40
CA ILE A 74 -20.89 -1.31 7.95
C ILE A 74 -20.67 -2.38 9.03
N HIS A 75 -20.58 -1.97 10.29
CA HIS A 75 -20.32 -2.86 11.42
C HIS A 75 -21.56 -3.49 12.05
N ASP A 76 -22.78 -3.07 11.69
CA ASP A 76 -24.01 -3.73 12.14
C ASP A 76 -24.05 -5.15 11.55
N PRO A 77 -23.99 -6.21 12.39
CA PRO A 77 -24.07 -7.58 11.90
C PRO A 77 -25.37 -7.90 11.16
N ALA A 78 -26.44 -7.10 11.34
CA ALA A 78 -27.68 -7.21 10.59
C ALA A 78 -27.54 -6.78 9.11
N ASN A 79 -26.55 -5.95 8.79
CA ASN A 79 -26.30 -5.48 7.44
C ASN A 79 -25.41 -6.42 6.63
N GLY A 80 -24.63 -7.29 7.28
CA GLY A 80 -24.02 -8.46 6.63
C GLY A 80 -22.76 -8.20 5.82
N TYR A 81 -21.99 -7.15 6.12
CA TYR A 81 -20.69 -6.90 5.48
C TYR A 81 -19.59 -7.88 5.89
N PHE A 82 -19.72 -8.49 7.07
CA PHE A 82 -18.75 -9.43 7.62
C PHE A 82 -19.39 -10.80 7.80
N SER A 83 -18.60 -11.83 7.54
CA SER A 83 -18.94 -13.22 7.87
C SER A 83 -19.01 -13.44 9.39
N PRO A 84 -19.59 -14.56 9.85
CA PRO A 84 -19.55 -14.96 11.26
C PRO A 84 -18.14 -15.05 11.88
N GLN A 85 -17.11 -15.22 11.04
CA GLN A 85 -15.71 -15.27 11.43
C GLN A 85 -15.07 -13.86 11.57
N GLY A 86 -15.81 -12.80 11.25
CA GLY A 86 -15.32 -11.41 11.28
C GLY A 86 -14.53 -11.01 10.03
N ILE A 87 -14.70 -11.74 8.92
CA ILE A 87 -13.99 -11.48 7.66
C ILE A 87 -14.89 -10.64 6.77
N PRO A 88 -14.43 -9.49 6.23
CA PRO A 88 -15.22 -8.70 5.30
C PRO A 88 -15.47 -9.49 4.03
N TYR A 89 -16.70 -9.50 3.54
CA TYR A 89 -17.00 -9.94 2.18
C TYR A 89 -16.60 -8.87 1.17
N HIS A 90 -16.50 -9.24 -0.10
CA HIS A 90 -16.33 -8.27 -1.19
C HIS A 90 -17.57 -7.37 -1.30
N SER A 91 -18.76 -7.96 -1.18
CA SER A 91 -20.03 -7.25 -1.08
C SER A 91 -21.00 -7.93 -0.12
N ARG A 92 -21.96 -7.14 0.37
CA ARG A 92 -23.12 -7.66 1.11
C ARG A 92 -23.97 -8.62 0.26
N GLU A 93 -24.17 -8.29 -1.01
CA GLU A 93 -24.93 -9.11 -1.94
C GLU A 93 -24.07 -10.29 -2.42
N THR A 94 -24.66 -11.49 -2.54
CA THR A 94 -23.95 -12.71 -2.98
C THR A 94 -23.78 -12.80 -4.49
N LEU A 95 -24.80 -12.44 -5.28
CA LEU A 95 -24.74 -12.45 -6.73
C LEU A 95 -23.98 -11.22 -7.25
N MET A 96 -22.68 -11.38 -7.44
CA MET A 96 -21.81 -10.36 -8.02
C MET A 96 -20.60 -10.96 -8.73
N VAL A 97 -20.28 -10.44 -9.92
CA VAL A 97 -19.16 -10.90 -10.76
C VAL A 97 -18.49 -9.68 -11.39
N GLU A 98 -17.20 -9.43 -11.11
CA GLU A 98 -16.47 -8.26 -11.67
C GLU A 98 -14.93 -8.38 -11.62
N ALA A 99 -14.41 -9.02 -10.58
CA ALA A 99 -13.01 -9.41 -10.43
C ALA A 99 -12.94 -10.68 -9.55
N PRO A 100 -13.44 -10.65 -8.29
CA PRO A 100 -14.05 -11.85 -7.74
C PRO A 100 -15.31 -12.20 -8.52
N ASP A 101 -15.69 -13.46 -8.47
CA ASP A 101 -16.81 -14.01 -9.23
C ASP A 101 -17.96 -14.48 -8.33
N HIS A 102 -17.90 -14.15 -7.04
CA HIS A 102 -19.00 -14.23 -6.07
C HIS A 102 -18.84 -13.19 -4.95
N GLY A 103 -19.95 -12.55 -4.54
CA GLY A 103 -19.89 -11.41 -3.62
C GLY A 103 -19.42 -11.74 -2.20
N HIS A 104 -19.60 -12.99 -1.76
CA HIS A 104 -19.06 -13.49 -0.48
C HIS A 104 -17.68 -14.17 -0.62
N GLU A 105 -17.02 -14.02 -1.76
CA GLU A 105 -15.56 -14.05 -1.73
C GLU A 105 -15.06 -12.80 -0.99
N THR A 106 -13.77 -12.78 -0.70
CA THR A 106 -13.09 -11.58 -0.21
C THR A 106 -11.74 -11.46 -0.88
N THR A 107 -11.22 -10.26 -0.85
CA THR A 107 -9.97 -9.90 -1.51
C THR A 107 -9.00 -9.26 -0.53
N SER A 108 -7.70 -9.35 -0.84
CA SER A 108 -6.70 -8.54 -0.13
C SER A 108 -7.03 -7.05 -0.22
N GLU A 109 -7.67 -6.63 -1.32
CA GLU A 109 -8.25 -5.30 -1.48
C GLU A 109 -9.26 -4.99 -0.37
N ALA A 110 -10.30 -5.81 -0.16
CA ALA A 110 -11.31 -5.60 0.88
C ALA A 110 -10.68 -5.44 2.28
N TYR A 111 -9.67 -6.25 2.60
CA TYR A 111 -8.89 -6.10 3.85
C TYR A 111 -8.10 -4.80 3.93
N SER A 112 -7.45 -4.39 2.84
CA SER A 112 -6.71 -3.13 2.80
C SER A 112 -7.63 -1.90 2.93
N PHE A 113 -8.86 -1.97 2.40
CA PHE A 113 -9.89 -0.97 2.66
C PHE A 113 -10.36 -1.03 4.12
N TRP A 114 -10.57 -2.22 4.69
CA TRP A 114 -10.97 -2.34 6.09
C TRP A 114 -9.95 -1.67 7.03
N LEU A 115 -8.65 -1.87 6.80
CA LEU A 115 -7.59 -1.16 7.53
C LEU A 115 -7.72 0.38 7.42
N TRP A 116 -8.06 0.90 6.25
CA TRP A 116 -8.33 2.31 6.04
C TRP A 116 -9.57 2.79 6.79
N LEU A 117 -10.67 2.02 6.80
CA LEU A 117 -11.88 2.31 7.56
C LEU A 117 -11.55 2.47 9.06
N GLU A 118 -10.78 1.52 9.60
CA GLU A 118 -10.38 1.55 11.01
C GLU A 118 -9.33 2.62 11.31
N THR A 119 -8.52 3.00 10.33
CA THR A 119 -7.62 4.14 10.46
C THR A 119 -8.39 5.44 10.62
N SER A 120 -9.42 5.67 9.80
CA SER A 120 -10.33 6.81 9.95
C SER A 120 -11.11 6.74 11.27
N TYR A 121 -11.53 5.55 11.70
CA TYR A 121 -12.21 5.39 12.99
C TYR A 121 -11.31 5.75 14.17
N GLY A 122 -10.08 5.25 14.18
CA GLY A 122 -9.08 5.61 15.19
C GLY A 122 -8.75 7.10 15.17
N GLN A 123 -8.69 7.72 13.99
CA GLN A 123 -8.52 9.16 13.85
C GLN A 123 -9.67 9.96 14.49
N VAL A 124 -10.92 9.57 14.24
CA VAL A 124 -12.13 10.25 14.74
C VAL A 124 -12.37 10.03 16.23
N THR A 125 -12.07 8.83 16.75
CA THR A 125 -12.50 8.40 18.10
C THR A 125 -11.36 8.26 19.10
N GLY A 126 -10.11 8.15 18.62
CA GLY A 126 -8.95 7.77 19.42
C GLY A 126 -8.90 6.30 19.83
N ASP A 127 -9.82 5.46 19.33
CA ASP A 127 -9.83 4.02 19.57
C ASP A 127 -9.15 3.26 18.42
N TRP A 128 -7.98 2.70 18.73
CA TRP A 128 -7.13 1.98 17.77
C TRP A 128 -7.26 0.45 17.90
N GLU A 129 -8.12 -0.06 18.78
CA GLU A 129 -8.34 -1.51 18.90
C GLU A 129 -8.92 -2.13 17.61
N PRO A 130 -9.90 -1.51 16.93
CA PRO A 130 -10.42 -2.01 15.66
C PRO A 130 -9.35 -2.12 14.56
N PHE A 131 -8.44 -1.14 14.45
CA PHE A 131 -7.34 -1.18 13.48
C PHE A 131 -6.41 -2.39 13.71
N ASN A 132 -6.03 -2.63 14.96
CA ASN A 132 -5.21 -3.78 15.31
C ASN A 132 -5.96 -5.10 15.09
N HIS A 133 -7.26 -5.14 15.36
CA HIS A 133 -8.11 -6.31 15.13
C HIS A 133 -8.24 -6.66 13.64
N ALA A 134 -8.42 -5.65 12.78
CA ALA A 134 -8.44 -5.82 11.33
C ALA A 134 -7.13 -6.43 10.83
N TRP A 135 -5.98 -5.96 11.33
CA TRP A 135 -4.67 -6.54 10.99
C TRP A 135 -4.50 -7.98 11.48
N ASP A 136 -4.93 -8.29 12.71
CA ASP A 136 -4.86 -9.65 13.23
C ASP A 136 -5.74 -10.63 12.42
N THR A 137 -6.87 -10.15 11.91
CA THR A 137 -7.76 -10.94 11.04
C THR A 137 -7.12 -11.15 9.66
N LEU A 138 -6.52 -10.10 9.07
CA LEU A 138 -5.75 -10.17 7.84
C LEU A 138 -4.63 -11.21 7.95
N GLU A 139 -3.79 -11.13 8.99
CA GLU A 139 -2.66 -12.04 9.19
C GLU A 139 -3.13 -13.50 9.35
N ARG A 140 -4.32 -13.70 9.94
CA ARG A 140 -4.89 -15.02 10.14
C ARG A 140 -5.48 -15.63 8.87
N TYR A 141 -6.18 -14.85 8.06
CA TYR A 141 -7.02 -15.39 6.99
C TYR A 141 -6.55 -15.06 5.57
N MET A 142 -5.72 -14.03 5.40
CA MET A 142 -5.23 -13.61 4.08
C MET A 142 -3.73 -13.78 3.89
N ILE A 143 -2.93 -13.87 4.95
CA ILE A 143 -1.51 -14.24 4.84
C ILE A 143 -1.38 -15.77 5.04
N PRO A 144 -0.88 -16.52 4.04
CA PRO A 144 -0.69 -17.96 4.19
C PRO A 144 0.22 -18.30 5.37
N THR A 145 -0.25 -19.16 6.28
CA THR A 145 0.56 -19.62 7.41
C THR A 145 1.67 -20.57 6.95
N ARG A 146 2.62 -20.89 7.83
CA ARG A 146 3.68 -21.87 7.53
C ARG A 146 3.14 -23.22 7.07
N GLU A 147 2.03 -23.67 7.63
CA GLU A 147 1.35 -24.91 7.24
C GLU A 147 0.75 -24.83 5.83
N ASN A 148 0.33 -23.64 5.40
CA ASN A 148 -0.19 -23.37 4.07
C ASN A 148 0.93 -23.24 3.01
N GLN A 149 2.12 -22.78 3.40
CA GLN A 149 3.29 -22.62 2.52
C GLN A 149 4.55 -23.42 2.99
N PRO A 150 4.45 -24.75 3.19
CA PRO A 150 5.35 -25.54 4.04
C PRO A 150 6.77 -25.79 3.47
N THR A 151 6.97 -25.62 2.17
CA THR A 151 8.20 -26.04 1.47
C THR A 151 9.06 -24.88 0.94
N ASN A 152 8.79 -23.64 1.37
CA ASN A 152 9.60 -22.47 1.06
C ASN A 152 11.11 -22.64 1.34
N ALA A 153 11.48 -23.51 2.29
CA ALA A 153 12.89 -23.77 2.60
C ALA A 153 13.67 -24.43 1.43
N ALA A 154 12.97 -24.99 0.43
CA ALA A 154 13.55 -25.55 -0.79
C ALA A 154 13.77 -24.53 -1.91
N TYR A 155 13.31 -23.27 -1.73
CA TYR A 155 13.48 -22.20 -2.70
C TYR A 155 14.97 -21.88 -2.93
N ASP A 156 15.36 -21.75 -4.20
CA ASP A 156 16.69 -21.35 -4.64
C ASP A 156 16.64 -19.99 -5.34
N PRO A 157 17.15 -18.90 -4.71
CA PRO A 157 17.21 -17.58 -5.35
C PRO A 157 18.06 -17.54 -6.63
N GLY A 158 18.95 -18.51 -6.84
CA GLY A 158 19.73 -18.63 -8.08
C GLY A 158 18.96 -19.28 -9.24
N ALA A 159 17.81 -19.89 -8.96
CA ALA A 159 16.92 -20.53 -9.93
C ALA A 159 15.46 -20.34 -9.47
N PRO A 160 14.94 -19.10 -9.49
CA PRO A 160 13.74 -18.74 -8.75
C PRO A 160 12.46 -19.35 -9.32
N ALA A 161 12.41 -19.65 -10.61
CA ALA A 161 11.29 -20.32 -11.26
C ALA A 161 11.75 -21.01 -12.57
N THR A 162 10.87 -21.81 -13.17
CA THR A 162 11.01 -22.25 -14.57
C THR A 162 10.03 -21.46 -15.42
N TYR A 163 10.49 -20.99 -16.58
CA TYR A 163 9.68 -20.18 -17.49
C TYR A 163 8.53 -20.99 -18.11
N ALA A 164 7.36 -20.35 -18.20
CA ALA A 164 6.28 -20.68 -19.12
C ALA A 164 5.79 -19.39 -19.81
N PRO A 165 5.46 -19.43 -21.12
CA PRO A 165 4.92 -18.29 -21.86
C PRO A 165 3.48 -18.00 -21.42
N GLU A 166 3.09 -16.72 -21.47
CA GLU A 166 1.67 -16.34 -21.51
C GLU A 166 1.19 -16.36 -22.97
N TYR A 167 -0.10 -16.56 -23.15
CA TYR A 167 -0.78 -16.47 -24.44
C TYR A 167 -1.97 -15.55 -24.37
N ASN A 168 -2.29 -14.93 -25.50
CA ASN A 168 -3.33 -13.91 -25.58
C ASN A 168 -4.76 -14.45 -25.41
N HIS A 169 -5.00 -15.77 -25.52
CA HIS A 169 -6.34 -16.35 -25.40
C HIS A 169 -6.35 -17.64 -24.54
N PRO A 170 -7.40 -17.89 -23.72
CA PRO A 170 -7.49 -19.07 -22.85
C PRO A 170 -7.32 -20.41 -23.57
N SER A 171 -7.76 -20.51 -24.82
CA SER A 171 -7.65 -21.73 -25.64
C SER A 171 -6.24 -22.17 -26.01
N GLN A 172 -5.25 -21.33 -25.73
CA GLN A 172 -3.83 -21.62 -25.98
C GLN A 172 -3.15 -22.22 -24.75
N TYR A 173 -3.84 -22.30 -23.61
CA TYR A 173 -3.36 -22.93 -22.40
C TYR A 173 -3.69 -24.44 -22.39
N PRO A 174 -2.87 -25.27 -21.72
CA PRO A 174 -1.81 -24.91 -20.76
C PRO A 174 -0.51 -24.38 -21.38
N GLY A 175 0.18 -23.46 -20.68
CA GLY A 175 1.49 -22.94 -21.09
C GLY A 175 2.63 -23.91 -20.75
N GLU A 176 3.42 -24.31 -21.75
CA GLU A 176 4.46 -25.34 -21.59
C GLU A 176 5.70 -24.83 -20.85
N LEU A 177 6.12 -25.53 -19.78
CA LEU A 177 7.34 -25.21 -19.05
C LEU A 177 8.59 -25.44 -19.92
N SER A 178 9.48 -24.45 -19.95
CA SER A 178 10.71 -24.49 -20.73
C SER A 178 11.93 -24.17 -19.87
N SER A 179 12.71 -25.20 -19.54
CA SER A 179 14.00 -25.06 -18.86
C SER A 179 15.12 -24.51 -19.76
N SER A 180 14.87 -24.38 -21.07
CA SER A 180 15.84 -23.77 -22.00
C SER A 180 15.81 -22.23 -22.00
N VAL A 181 14.74 -21.62 -21.49
CA VAL A 181 14.62 -20.16 -21.37
C VAL A 181 15.32 -19.72 -20.08
N PRO A 182 16.35 -18.84 -20.16
CA PRO A 182 17.07 -18.39 -18.97
C PRO A 182 16.16 -17.59 -18.03
N VAL A 183 16.28 -17.82 -16.72
CA VAL A 183 15.63 -17.03 -15.66
C VAL A 183 16.72 -16.32 -14.85
N GLY A 184 16.49 -15.07 -14.44
CA GLY A 184 17.41 -14.30 -13.60
C GLY A 184 17.52 -14.80 -12.17
N SER A 185 18.40 -14.17 -11.39
CA SER A 185 18.51 -14.42 -9.96
C SER A 185 17.59 -13.51 -9.15
N ASP A 186 16.95 -14.04 -8.10
CA ASP A 186 16.26 -13.24 -7.07
C ASP A 186 17.30 -12.60 -6.12
N PRO A 187 17.42 -11.26 -6.09
CA PRO A 187 18.40 -10.57 -5.25
C PRO A 187 17.93 -10.32 -3.81
N ILE A 188 16.64 -10.50 -3.50
CA ILE A 188 16.06 -10.16 -2.18
C ILE A 188 15.72 -11.40 -1.34
N GLY A 189 15.49 -12.56 -1.95
CA GLY A 189 15.07 -13.77 -1.22
C GLY A 189 16.03 -14.22 -0.11
N ALA A 190 17.34 -14.12 -0.33
CA ALA A 190 18.34 -14.44 0.69
C ALA A 190 18.42 -13.36 1.79
N GLU A 191 18.22 -12.09 1.44
CA GLU A 191 18.17 -10.96 2.38
C GLU A 191 16.98 -11.11 3.31
N LEU A 192 15.76 -11.23 2.76
CA LEU A 192 14.52 -11.42 3.51
C LEU A 192 14.61 -12.59 4.49
N ARG A 193 15.16 -13.73 4.03
CA ARG A 193 15.37 -14.90 4.88
C ARG A 193 16.33 -14.61 6.04
N SER A 194 17.39 -13.84 5.80
CA SER A 194 18.34 -13.44 6.85
C SER A 194 17.71 -12.46 7.83
N THR A 195 16.90 -11.51 7.35
CA THR A 195 16.22 -10.49 8.15
C THR A 195 15.18 -11.12 9.09
N TYR A 196 14.31 -11.98 8.57
CA TYR A 196 13.14 -12.49 9.31
C TYR A 196 13.32 -13.90 9.86
N GLY A 197 14.43 -14.58 9.55
CA GLY A 197 14.73 -15.92 10.06
C GLY A 197 13.78 -17.01 9.53
N THR A 198 12.98 -16.71 8.51
CA THR A 198 12.07 -17.65 7.85
C THR A 198 12.17 -17.52 6.33
N SER A 199 11.85 -18.60 5.62
CA SER A 199 11.68 -18.57 4.17
C SER A 199 10.24 -18.24 3.77
N ASP A 200 9.30 -18.19 4.71
CA ASP A 200 7.89 -17.90 4.42
C ASP A 200 7.73 -16.45 3.91
N ILE A 201 6.75 -16.25 3.04
CA ILE A 201 6.38 -14.93 2.52
C ILE A 201 5.36 -14.28 3.47
N TYR A 202 5.56 -13.01 3.82
CA TYR A 202 4.61 -12.22 4.60
C TYR A 202 3.96 -11.16 3.69
N GLY A 203 2.95 -11.61 2.96
CA GLY A 203 2.13 -10.80 2.06
C GLY A 203 0.80 -11.50 1.82
N MET A 204 -0.24 -10.73 1.51
CA MET A 204 -1.58 -11.30 1.37
C MET A 204 -1.66 -12.16 0.10
N HIS A 205 -2.37 -13.29 0.17
CA HIS A 205 -2.97 -13.85 -1.03
C HIS A 205 -4.15 -12.97 -1.45
N TRP A 206 -4.40 -12.86 -2.76
CA TRP A 206 -5.37 -11.90 -3.26
C TRP A 206 -6.85 -12.31 -3.10
N LEU A 207 -7.19 -13.61 -3.11
CA LEU A 207 -8.59 -14.08 -3.14
C LEU A 207 -8.83 -15.21 -2.12
N ALA A 208 -9.99 -15.15 -1.47
CA ALA A 208 -10.47 -16.22 -0.62
C ALA A 208 -11.99 -16.37 -0.70
N ASP A 209 -12.46 -17.62 -0.69
CA ASP A 209 -13.86 -17.99 -0.56
C ASP A 209 -14.21 -18.02 0.94
N VAL A 210 -14.95 -17.03 1.43
CA VAL A 210 -15.15 -16.82 2.87
C VAL A 210 -16.12 -17.85 3.47
N ASP A 211 -17.17 -18.17 2.72
CA ASP A 211 -18.25 -19.06 3.15
C ASP A 211 -18.08 -20.51 2.67
N ASN A 212 -16.96 -20.81 2.00
CA ASN A 212 -16.70 -22.09 1.35
C ASN A 212 -17.77 -22.47 0.31
N VAL A 213 -18.29 -21.48 -0.44
CA VAL A 213 -19.33 -21.69 -1.46
C VAL A 213 -18.86 -22.64 -2.56
N TYR A 214 -17.56 -22.59 -2.91
CA TYR A 214 -16.95 -23.51 -3.85
C TYR A 214 -16.70 -24.89 -3.26
N GLY A 215 -16.54 -24.98 -1.94
CA GLY A 215 -16.43 -26.24 -1.22
C GLY A 215 -15.02 -26.85 -1.18
N PHE A 216 -13.96 -26.07 -1.43
CA PHE A 216 -12.58 -26.56 -1.33
C PHE A 216 -12.13 -26.76 0.13
N GLY A 217 -12.50 -25.85 1.03
CA GLY A 217 -12.18 -25.90 2.45
C GLY A 217 -10.69 -25.77 2.77
N ALA A 218 -9.92 -24.98 2.02
CA ALA A 218 -8.49 -24.75 2.26
C ALA A 218 -8.26 -23.72 3.38
N ALA A 219 -8.52 -24.11 4.63
CA ALA A 219 -8.46 -23.22 5.79
C ALA A 219 -7.03 -22.78 6.16
N PRO A 220 -6.87 -21.60 6.78
CA PRO A 220 -5.61 -21.21 7.41
C PRO A 220 -5.09 -22.28 8.38
N GLY A 221 -3.82 -22.61 8.27
CA GLY A 221 -3.17 -23.65 9.08
C GLY A 221 -3.38 -25.08 8.54
N SER A 222 -4.09 -25.28 7.43
CA SER A 222 -4.27 -26.58 6.78
C SER A 222 -3.42 -26.73 5.53
N SER A 223 -2.71 -27.85 5.39
CA SER A 223 -1.96 -28.19 4.18
C SER A 223 -2.75 -29.11 3.21
N THR A 224 -4.04 -29.30 3.46
CA THR A 224 -4.94 -30.19 2.70
C THR A 224 -6.33 -29.55 2.56
N LEU A 225 -7.07 -29.99 1.55
CA LEU A 225 -8.46 -29.58 1.36
C LEU A 225 -9.38 -30.23 2.40
N LEU A 226 -10.26 -29.44 3.02
CA LEU A 226 -11.23 -29.92 4.01
C LEU A 226 -12.60 -30.23 3.40
N GLY A 227 -12.83 -29.82 2.16
CA GLY A 227 -14.02 -30.14 1.37
C GLY A 227 -15.27 -29.32 1.71
N PRO A 228 -16.42 -29.66 1.10
CA PRO A 228 -17.62 -28.82 1.10
C PRO A 228 -18.35 -28.78 2.45
N ASP A 229 -18.10 -29.74 3.33
CA ASP A 229 -18.69 -29.75 4.68
C ASP A 229 -17.94 -28.84 5.67
N HIS A 230 -16.85 -28.19 5.25
CA HIS A 230 -16.10 -27.25 6.09
C HIS A 230 -16.80 -25.89 6.14
N GLU A 231 -16.96 -25.36 7.36
CA GLU A 231 -17.44 -23.99 7.58
C GLU A 231 -16.24 -23.03 7.67
N GLY A 232 -16.22 -21.99 6.83
CA GLY A 232 -15.26 -20.90 6.87
C GLY A 232 -14.33 -20.84 5.65
N THR A 233 -13.29 -20.02 5.77
CA THR A 233 -12.56 -19.50 4.61
C THR A 233 -11.67 -20.53 3.91
N SER A 234 -11.60 -20.43 2.58
CA SER A 234 -10.72 -21.21 1.72
C SER A 234 -9.88 -20.31 0.82
N TYR A 235 -8.57 -20.50 0.79
CA TYR A 235 -7.72 -19.86 -0.21
C TYR A 235 -8.00 -20.45 -1.60
N ILE A 236 -8.36 -19.59 -2.54
CA ILE A 236 -8.69 -19.95 -3.93
C ILE A 236 -8.02 -18.98 -4.89
N ASN A 237 -7.98 -19.33 -6.16
CA ASN A 237 -7.59 -18.42 -7.21
C ASN A 237 -8.55 -18.60 -8.40
N THR A 238 -8.42 -17.74 -9.42
CA THR A 238 -9.18 -17.81 -10.67
C THR A 238 -8.25 -17.57 -11.86
N PHE A 239 -7.91 -16.31 -12.16
CA PHE A 239 -7.13 -15.89 -13.33
C PHE A 239 -5.77 -16.60 -13.45
N GLN A 240 -5.54 -17.25 -14.59
CA GLN A 240 -4.32 -17.99 -14.94
C GLN A 240 -4.01 -18.03 -16.45
N ARG A 241 -4.92 -17.57 -17.33
CA ARG A 241 -4.89 -17.87 -18.76
C ARG A 241 -4.89 -16.64 -19.67
N GLY A 242 -4.10 -15.64 -19.27
CA GLY A 242 -3.70 -14.51 -20.11
C GLY A 242 -4.74 -13.41 -20.27
N PRO A 243 -4.46 -12.41 -21.13
CA PRO A 243 -5.18 -11.14 -21.13
C PRO A 243 -6.62 -11.18 -21.61
N GLN A 244 -7.03 -12.20 -22.37
CA GLN A 244 -8.43 -12.39 -22.76
C GLN A 244 -9.20 -13.30 -21.79
N GLU A 245 -8.60 -13.82 -20.72
CA GLU A 245 -9.38 -14.51 -19.69
C GLU A 245 -10.09 -13.47 -18.81
N SER A 246 -11.34 -13.17 -19.13
CA SER A 246 -12.21 -12.37 -18.27
C SER A 246 -12.64 -13.16 -17.02
N VAL A 247 -13.26 -12.45 -16.07
CA VAL A 247 -13.84 -13.06 -14.86
C VAL A 247 -14.83 -14.20 -15.18
N TRP A 248 -15.53 -14.08 -16.32
CA TRP A 248 -16.53 -15.04 -16.80
C TRP A 248 -15.95 -16.34 -17.33
N GLU A 249 -14.65 -16.36 -17.62
CA GLU A 249 -14.04 -17.46 -18.38
C GLU A 249 -13.18 -18.35 -17.50
N THR A 250 -12.96 -17.95 -16.25
CA THR A 250 -12.13 -18.65 -15.27
C THR A 250 -12.74 -19.97 -14.81
N ILE A 251 -11.86 -20.90 -14.39
CA ILE A 251 -12.21 -22.14 -13.70
C ILE A 251 -11.65 -22.04 -12.27
N PRO A 252 -12.46 -21.73 -11.24
CA PRO A 252 -11.98 -21.50 -9.88
C PRO A 252 -11.30 -22.75 -9.31
N GLN A 253 -10.19 -22.52 -8.61
CA GLN A 253 -9.27 -23.57 -8.21
C GLN A 253 -8.72 -23.30 -6.81
N PRO A 254 -8.41 -24.35 -6.02
CA PRO A 254 -7.82 -24.15 -4.72
C PRO A 254 -6.36 -23.72 -4.83
N SER A 255 -5.92 -22.86 -3.92
CA SER A 255 -4.52 -22.46 -3.82
C SER A 255 -3.63 -23.62 -3.35
N ILE A 256 -4.20 -24.58 -2.62
CA ILE A 256 -3.61 -25.90 -2.31
C ILE A 256 -4.25 -26.94 -3.23
N ASP A 257 -3.50 -27.45 -4.19
CA ASP A 257 -3.96 -28.51 -5.08
C ASP A 257 -3.36 -29.86 -4.67
N ASP A 258 -4.18 -30.66 -3.98
CA ASP A 258 -3.84 -32.03 -3.56
C ASP A 258 -4.49 -33.11 -4.43
N PHE A 259 -5.04 -32.73 -5.59
CA PHE A 259 -5.74 -33.57 -6.56
C PHE A 259 -7.05 -34.18 -6.06
N THR A 260 -7.64 -33.63 -4.99
CA THR A 260 -8.94 -34.10 -4.48
C THR A 260 -10.10 -33.75 -5.42
N TYR A 261 -10.03 -32.59 -6.06
CA TYR A 261 -11.02 -32.08 -7.03
C TYR A 261 -10.33 -31.72 -8.35
N GLY A 262 -11.10 -31.38 -9.38
CA GLY A 262 -10.58 -31.19 -10.73
C GLY A 262 -10.44 -32.53 -11.48
N GLY A 263 -9.45 -32.62 -12.37
CA GLY A 263 -9.13 -33.80 -13.17
C GLY A 263 -8.12 -34.75 -12.51
N GLU A 264 -7.41 -35.55 -13.31
CA GLU A 264 -6.40 -36.50 -12.82
C GLU A 264 -5.26 -35.83 -12.03
N ASN A 265 -4.89 -34.61 -12.44
CA ASN A 265 -3.80 -33.83 -11.86
C ASN A 265 -4.31 -32.60 -11.10
N GLY A 266 -5.53 -32.68 -10.54
CA GLY A 266 -6.19 -31.52 -9.98
C GLY A 266 -6.61 -30.54 -11.07
N PHE A 267 -6.25 -29.27 -10.90
CA PHE A 267 -6.51 -28.20 -11.88
C PHE A 267 -5.24 -27.80 -12.66
N LEU A 268 -4.07 -28.34 -12.30
CA LEU A 268 -2.78 -27.84 -12.75
C LEU A 268 -2.59 -27.89 -14.28
N ASP A 269 -3.06 -28.95 -14.91
CA ASP A 269 -2.92 -29.21 -16.35
C ASP A 269 -3.92 -28.42 -17.22
N LEU A 270 -4.78 -27.61 -16.61
CA LEU A 270 -5.53 -26.56 -17.30
C LEU A 270 -4.66 -25.32 -17.58
N PHE A 271 -3.60 -25.11 -16.77
CA PHE A 271 -2.85 -23.85 -16.73
C PHE A 271 -1.41 -24.01 -17.19
N THR A 272 -0.73 -25.08 -16.77
CA THR A 272 0.71 -25.30 -17.02
C THR A 272 0.97 -26.68 -17.60
N GLY A 273 1.70 -26.73 -18.71
CA GLY A 273 2.11 -27.96 -19.38
C GLY A 273 3.41 -28.48 -18.76
N ASP A 274 3.36 -29.71 -18.24
CA ASP A 274 4.55 -30.40 -17.71
C ASP A 274 4.49 -31.89 -18.06
N SER A 275 5.66 -32.52 -18.09
CA SER A 275 5.86 -33.96 -18.21
C SER A 275 5.29 -34.77 -17.05
N SER A 276 5.09 -34.15 -15.87
CA SER A 276 4.48 -34.77 -14.69
C SER A 276 3.96 -33.71 -13.72
N TYR A 277 2.90 -34.01 -12.99
CA TYR A 277 2.30 -33.10 -12.02
C TYR A 277 2.50 -33.57 -10.58
N ALA A 278 2.76 -32.62 -9.68
CA ALA A 278 2.90 -32.86 -8.26
C ALA A 278 1.89 -32.02 -7.47
N LYS A 279 1.36 -32.60 -6.39
CA LYS A 279 0.54 -31.89 -5.42
C LYS A 279 1.32 -30.69 -4.91
N GLN A 280 0.72 -29.52 -4.93
CA GLN A 280 1.42 -28.27 -4.70
C GLN A 280 0.52 -27.20 -4.09
N TRP A 281 1.15 -26.14 -3.60
CA TRP A 281 0.50 -24.93 -3.12
C TRP A 281 1.04 -23.73 -3.90
N LYS A 282 0.19 -22.72 -4.12
CA LYS A 282 0.55 -21.49 -4.82
C LYS A 282 -0.29 -20.32 -4.33
N TYR A 283 0.31 -19.16 -4.18
CA TYR A 283 -0.34 -17.92 -3.79
C TYR A 283 0.11 -16.79 -4.70
N THR A 284 -0.82 -15.89 -4.97
CA THR A 284 -0.61 -14.66 -5.76
C THR A 284 -0.98 -13.48 -4.90
N ASN A 285 -0.09 -12.49 -4.83
CA ASN A 285 -0.34 -11.21 -4.19
C ASN A 285 -0.94 -10.21 -5.17
N ALA A 286 -1.76 -9.29 -4.66
CA ALA A 286 -2.16 -8.06 -5.34
C ALA A 286 -1.39 -6.88 -4.73
N PRO A 287 -0.33 -6.37 -5.39
CA PRO A 287 0.59 -5.39 -4.81
C PRO A 287 -0.05 -4.05 -4.46
N ASP A 288 -1.12 -3.65 -5.15
CA ASP A 288 -1.88 -2.45 -4.83
C ASP A 288 -2.54 -2.55 -3.43
N ALA A 289 -3.01 -3.74 -3.04
CA ALA A 289 -3.66 -3.99 -1.76
C ALA A 289 -2.65 -4.04 -0.60
N ASP A 290 -1.52 -4.73 -0.75
CA ASP A 290 -0.44 -4.70 0.24
C ASP A 290 0.10 -3.27 0.40
N ALA A 291 0.26 -2.52 -0.70
CA ALA A 291 0.67 -1.11 -0.64
C ALA A 291 -0.37 -0.23 0.08
N ARG A 292 -1.67 -0.42 -0.20
CA ARG A 292 -2.78 0.29 0.46
C ARG A 292 -2.84 -0.03 1.96
N ALA A 293 -2.51 -1.26 2.38
CA ALA A 293 -2.41 -1.64 3.78
C ALA A 293 -1.24 -0.92 4.49
N VAL A 294 -0.08 -0.79 3.83
CA VAL A 294 1.05 0.00 4.33
C VAL A 294 0.70 1.48 4.42
N GLU A 295 0.03 2.03 3.42
CA GLU A 295 -0.46 3.42 3.41
C GLU A 295 -1.42 3.68 4.58
N ALA A 296 -2.39 2.79 4.84
CA ALA A 296 -3.27 2.88 6.00
C ALA A 296 -2.47 2.86 7.32
N ALA A 297 -1.46 1.99 7.43
CA ALA A 297 -0.60 1.92 8.61
C ALA A 297 0.21 3.21 8.82
N TYR A 298 0.64 3.89 7.75
CA TYR A 298 1.29 5.21 7.85
C TYR A 298 0.34 6.22 8.50
N TRP A 299 -0.87 6.35 7.96
CA TRP A 299 -1.85 7.29 8.50
C TRP A 299 -2.27 6.95 9.94
N ALA A 300 -2.42 5.66 10.26
CA ALA A 300 -2.65 5.21 11.63
C ALA A 300 -1.51 5.61 12.56
N SER A 301 -0.26 5.47 12.14
CA SER A 301 0.92 5.93 12.89
C SER A 301 0.85 7.44 13.16
N LYS A 302 0.64 8.23 12.10
CA LYS A 302 0.57 9.69 12.17
C LYS A 302 -0.55 10.16 13.09
N PHE A 303 -1.78 9.68 12.88
CA PHE A 303 -2.94 10.08 13.68
C PHE A 303 -2.82 9.63 15.14
N ALA A 304 -2.34 8.41 15.40
CA ALA A 304 -2.10 7.96 16.77
C ALA A 304 -1.03 8.80 17.46
N ALA A 305 0.03 9.22 16.75
CA ALA A 305 1.05 10.11 17.28
C ALA A 305 0.52 11.52 17.59
N GLU A 306 -0.29 12.10 16.70
CA GLU A 306 -0.98 13.38 16.90
C GLU A 306 -1.90 13.37 18.13
N GLN A 307 -2.53 12.24 18.41
CA GLN A 307 -3.34 12.01 19.60
C GLN A 307 -2.51 11.73 20.87
N GLY A 308 -1.18 11.66 20.77
CA GLY A 308 -0.29 11.32 21.89
C GLY A 308 -0.32 9.84 22.28
N GLN A 309 -0.76 8.96 21.37
CA GLN A 309 -0.90 7.51 21.56
C GLN A 309 -0.09 6.66 20.54
N PRO A 310 1.16 7.00 20.17
CA PRO A 310 1.90 6.26 19.13
C PRO A 310 2.08 4.76 19.45
N GLN A 311 2.07 4.40 20.74
CA GLN A 311 2.18 3.00 21.17
C GLN A 311 0.92 2.16 20.93
N ALA A 312 -0.22 2.78 20.58
CA ALA A 312 -1.48 2.08 20.33
C ALA A 312 -1.45 1.24 19.05
N VAL A 313 -0.60 1.61 18.08
CA VAL A 313 -0.49 0.95 16.77
C VAL A 313 0.90 0.37 16.48
N ALA A 314 1.90 0.66 17.33
CA ALA A 314 3.32 0.32 17.07
C ALA A 314 3.59 -1.15 16.70
N ALA A 315 2.92 -2.11 17.35
CA ALA A 315 3.10 -3.54 17.05
C ALA A 315 2.58 -3.92 15.66
N THR A 316 1.59 -3.19 15.15
CA THR A 316 1.06 -3.36 13.80
C THR A 316 1.93 -2.67 12.76
N LEU A 317 2.60 -1.55 13.12
CA LEU A 317 3.58 -0.91 12.25
C LEU A 317 4.76 -1.84 11.93
N ASP A 318 5.27 -2.59 12.90
CA ASP A 318 6.31 -3.62 12.67
C ASP A 318 5.87 -4.65 11.61
N LYS A 319 4.58 -5.01 11.61
CA LYS A 319 3.99 -5.94 10.63
C LYS A 319 3.82 -5.29 9.25
N ALA A 320 3.37 -4.04 9.20
CA ALA A 320 3.23 -3.28 7.95
C ALA A 320 4.59 -3.05 7.29
N SER A 321 5.60 -2.68 8.07
CA SER A 321 6.99 -2.56 7.63
C SER A 321 7.52 -3.87 7.03
N LYS A 322 7.23 -5.01 7.69
CA LYS A 322 7.56 -6.34 7.16
C LYS A 322 6.82 -6.64 5.85
N MET A 323 5.53 -6.34 5.74
CA MET A 323 4.76 -6.49 4.50
C MET A 323 5.39 -5.69 3.36
N GLY A 324 5.74 -4.42 3.61
CA GLY A 324 6.47 -3.57 2.66
C GLY A 324 7.84 -4.13 2.24
N ASP A 325 8.50 -4.92 3.09
CA ASP A 325 9.76 -5.58 2.72
C ASP A 325 9.55 -6.69 1.68
N TYR A 326 8.53 -7.54 1.88
CA TYR A 326 8.19 -8.63 0.95
C TYR A 326 7.52 -8.11 -0.34
N LEU A 327 6.77 -7.01 -0.24
CA LEU A 327 6.15 -6.33 -1.39
C LEU A 327 7.18 -5.90 -2.44
N ARG A 328 8.46 -5.80 -2.09
CA ARG A 328 9.56 -5.58 -3.05
C ARG A 328 9.61 -6.63 -4.16
N TYR A 329 9.04 -7.83 -3.99
CA TYR A 329 8.91 -8.81 -5.08
C TYR A 329 8.14 -8.25 -6.29
N ALA A 330 7.19 -7.33 -6.07
CA ALA A 330 6.46 -6.66 -7.14
C ALA A 330 7.34 -5.72 -7.98
N LEU A 331 8.54 -5.36 -7.51
CA LEU A 331 9.44 -4.42 -8.19
C LEU A 331 10.28 -5.07 -9.30
N PHE A 332 10.14 -6.37 -9.51
CA PHE A 332 10.96 -7.18 -10.41
C PHE A 332 10.14 -7.82 -11.53
N ASP A 333 10.79 -7.96 -12.68
CA ASP A 333 10.29 -8.74 -13.81
C ASP A 333 9.87 -10.16 -13.40
N LYS A 334 8.85 -10.72 -14.06
CA LYS A 334 8.27 -12.05 -13.78
C LYS A 334 9.33 -13.14 -13.61
N TYR A 335 10.30 -13.21 -14.53
CA TYR A 335 11.37 -14.20 -14.52
C TYR A 335 12.74 -13.55 -14.32
N PHE A 336 12.78 -12.41 -13.62
CA PHE A 336 13.98 -11.66 -13.30
C PHE A 336 14.83 -11.34 -14.56
N LYS A 337 14.18 -11.02 -15.68
CA LYS A 337 14.84 -10.48 -16.88
C LYS A 337 15.08 -8.98 -16.73
N THR A 338 16.14 -8.48 -17.35
CA THR A 338 16.41 -7.04 -17.40
C THR A 338 15.32 -6.31 -18.21
N PRO A 339 14.88 -5.10 -17.79
CA PRO A 339 14.05 -4.21 -18.60
C PRO A 339 14.61 -4.01 -20.02
N GLY A 340 13.73 -4.03 -21.03
CA GLY A 340 14.11 -3.98 -22.45
C GLY A 340 14.32 -5.35 -23.10
N CYS A 341 13.78 -6.42 -22.52
CA CYS A 341 13.87 -7.76 -23.08
C CYS A 341 12.93 -7.94 -24.30
N GLU A 342 13.49 -8.26 -25.47
CA GLU A 342 12.77 -8.43 -26.75
C GLU A 342 12.82 -9.88 -27.29
N SER A 343 13.29 -10.83 -26.49
CA SER A 343 13.22 -12.26 -26.83
C SER A 343 13.30 -13.13 -25.59
N GLU A 344 12.72 -14.34 -25.63
CA GLU A 344 12.90 -15.37 -24.57
C GLU A 344 14.40 -15.62 -24.26
N SER A 345 15.25 -15.48 -25.28
CA SER A 345 16.71 -15.67 -25.20
C SER A 345 17.47 -14.49 -24.58
N CYS A 346 16.81 -13.40 -24.21
CA CYS A 346 17.44 -12.24 -23.60
C CYS A 346 18.17 -12.64 -22.30
N ALA A 347 19.19 -11.86 -21.95
CA ALA A 347 20.03 -12.15 -20.80
C ALA A 347 19.19 -12.22 -19.52
N ALA A 348 19.46 -13.25 -18.72
CA ALA A 348 18.97 -13.36 -17.35
C ALA A 348 19.55 -12.20 -16.52
N GLY A 349 18.72 -11.56 -15.71
CA GLY A 349 19.15 -10.51 -14.79
C GLY A 349 20.03 -11.05 -13.66
N SER A 350 20.90 -10.18 -13.14
CA SER A 350 21.78 -10.40 -12.00
C SER A 350 21.69 -9.24 -11.01
N GLY A 351 21.48 -9.56 -9.73
CA GLY A 351 21.28 -8.50 -8.74
C GLY A 351 19.97 -7.75 -9.00
N ARG A 352 20.01 -6.41 -9.04
CA ARG A 352 18.82 -5.55 -9.19
C ARG A 352 18.62 -5.02 -10.61
N ASP A 353 19.32 -5.57 -11.60
CA ASP A 353 19.15 -5.14 -13.00
C ASP A 353 17.79 -5.57 -13.59
N SER A 354 17.12 -6.56 -13.00
CA SER A 354 15.76 -6.98 -13.35
C SER A 354 14.67 -6.20 -12.62
N ALA A 355 15.04 -5.25 -11.75
CA ALA A 355 14.08 -4.41 -11.07
C ALA A 355 13.63 -3.27 -11.99
N HIS A 356 12.33 -3.22 -12.28
CA HIS A 356 11.70 -2.04 -12.88
C HIS A 356 11.30 -1.00 -11.84
N TYR A 357 11.26 -1.35 -10.54
CA TYR A 357 10.94 -0.46 -9.40
C TYR A 357 9.51 0.11 -9.42
N LEU A 358 8.58 -0.57 -10.08
CA LEU A 358 7.15 -0.25 -10.07
C LEU A 358 6.40 -1.35 -9.33
N LEU A 359 5.25 -1.04 -8.75
CA LEU A 359 4.32 -2.07 -8.29
C LEU A 359 3.73 -2.75 -9.54
N SER A 360 4.20 -3.95 -9.85
CA SER A 360 3.65 -4.78 -10.92
C SER A 360 2.25 -5.30 -10.56
N TRP A 361 1.58 -5.96 -11.51
CA TRP A 361 0.25 -6.55 -11.30
C TRP A 361 0.21 -7.62 -10.21
N TYR A 362 1.31 -8.37 -10.05
CA TYR A 362 1.42 -9.41 -9.04
C TYR A 362 2.87 -9.76 -8.74
N TYR A 363 3.07 -10.34 -7.57
CA TYR A 363 4.10 -11.36 -7.39
C TYR A 363 3.44 -12.65 -6.92
N ALA A 364 4.07 -13.78 -7.19
CA ALA A 364 3.52 -15.08 -6.79
C ALA A 364 4.61 -16.03 -6.31
N TRP A 365 4.21 -16.97 -5.47
CA TRP A 365 5.10 -18.00 -4.94
C TRP A 365 4.36 -19.32 -4.74
N GLY A 366 5.09 -20.42 -4.83
CA GLY A 366 4.52 -21.75 -4.69
C GLY A 366 5.56 -22.82 -4.42
N GLY A 367 5.09 -24.03 -4.17
CA GLY A 367 5.97 -25.17 -3.90
C GLY A 367 5.25 -26.51 -3.83
N ALA A 368 6.02 -27.59 -3.87
CA ALA A 368 5.49 -28.94 -3.69
C ALA A 368 4.87 -29.09 -2.28
N LEU A 369 3.77 -29.83 -2.15
CA LEU A 369 3.29 -30.29 -0.84
C LEU A 369 4.19 -31.41 -0.29
N ASP A 370 4.88 -32.16 -1.16
CA ASP A 370 5.81 -33.22 -0.75
C ASP A 370 7.07 -32.63 -0.11
N THR A 371 7.24 -32.91 1.18
CA THR A 371 8.41 -32.48 1.96
C THR A 371 9.63 -33.40 1.80
N SER A 372 9.48 -34.55 1.13
CA SER A 372 10.57 -35.52 0.91
C SER A 372 11.42 -35.22 -0.33
N SER A 373 10.83 -34.60 -1.35
CA SER A 373 11.51 -34.08 -2.55
C SER A 373 11.00 -32.67 -2.88
N PRO A 374 11.19 -31.70 -1.97
CA PRO A 374 10.54 -30.40 -2.11
C PRO A 374 11.20 -29.54 -3.18
N TRP A 375 10.40 -28.72 -3.83
CA TRP A 375 10.79 -27.59 -4.66
C TRP A 375 9.90 -26.41 -4.33
N ALA A 376 10.37 -25.19 -4.59
CA ALA A 376 9.59 -23.96 -4.46
C ALA A 376 10.04 -22.93 -5.50
N TRP A 377 9.15 -22.02 -5.86
CA TRP A 377 9.39 -20.98 -6.86
C TRP A 377 8.83 -19.63 -6.41
N ARG A 378 9.35 -18.55 -7.01
CA ARG A 378 8.87 -17.17 -6.87
C ARG A 378 9.00 -16.45 -8.21
N ILE A 379 8.03 -15.61 -8.52
CA ILE A 379 8.01 -14.72 -9.68
C ILE A 379 7.57 -13.32 -9.24
N GLY A 380 8.11 -12.28 -9.87
CA GLY A 380 7.51 -10.95 -9.86
C GLY A 380 6.40 -10.85 -10.93
N SER A 381 6.28 -9.70 -11.58
CA SER A 381 5.49 -9.59 -12.82
C SER A 381 6.11 -8.54 -13.74
N SER A 382 6.09 -8.82 -15.03
CA SER A 382 6.65 -7.93 -16.05
C SER A 382 5.71 -6.78 -16.43
N HIS A 383 4.47 -6.79 -15.94
CA HIS A 383 3.40 -5.87 -16.32
C HIS A 383 3.10 -4.92 -15.16
N ALA A 384 3.18 -3.61 -15.40
CA ALA A 384 2.87 -2.58 -14.41
C ALA A 384 1.76 -1.67 -14.92
N HIS A 385 0.76 -1.42 -14.07
CA HIS A 385 -0.37 -0.54 -14.35
C HIS A 385 -0.31 0.69 -13.43
N PHE A 386 -0.59 1.89 -13.94
CA PHE A 386 -0.45 3.11 -13.13
C PHE A 386 -1.36 3.08 -11.88
N GLY A 387 -2.60 2.58 -11.99
CA GLY A 387 -3.54 2.43 -10.89
C GLY A 387 -3.07 1.54 -9.71
N TYR A 388 -2.02 0.73 -9.91
CA TYR A 388 -1.40 -0.06 -8.85
C TYR A 388 -0.34 0.72 -8.06
N GLN A 389 0.19 1.81 -8.63
CA GLN A 389 1.27 2.56 -8.00
C GLN A 389 0.76 3.23 -6.71
N ASN A 390 1.66 3.37 -5.74
CA ASN A 390 1.39 3.99 -4.46
C ASN A 390 2.60 4.79 -3.98
N PRO A 391 2.77 6.03 -4.50
CA PRO A 391 3.86 6.91 -4.10
C PRO A 391 3.84 7.23 -2.60
N MET A 392 2.66 7.29 -1.98
CA MET A 392 2.53 7.52 -0.54
C MET A 392 3.14 6.38 0.30
N ALA A 393 2.81 5.13 -0.01
CA ALA A 393 3.41 3.97 0.63
C ALA A 393 4.92 3.84 0.35
N ALA A 394 5.36 4.13 -0.89
CA ALA A 394 6.77 4.11 -1.25
C ALA A 394 7.58 5.17 -0.48
N TRP A 395 7.02 6.37 -0.30
CA TRP A 395 7.60 7.42 0.53
C TRP A 395 7.66 7.00 2.00
N ALA A 396 6.59 6.44 2.56
CA ALA A 396 6.57 5.99 3.94
C ALA A 396 7.62 4.90 4.20
N LEU A 397 7.72 3.87 3.34
CA LEU A 397 8.68 2.78 3.49
C LEU A 397 10.15 3.20 3.27
N SER A 398 10.38 4.35 2.63
CA SER A 398 11.73 4.87 2.36
C SER A 398 12.18 5.94 3.34
N THR A 399 11.25 6.69 3.95
CA THR A 399 11.57 7.87 4.76
C THR A 399 11.05 7.82 6.20
N ASP A 400 9.92 7.16 6.46
CA ASP A 400 9.33 7.10 7.79
C ASP A 400 10.05 6.07 8.67
N PRO A 401 10.60 6.47 9.83
CA PRO A 401 11.39 5.57 10.68
C PRO A 401 10.58 4.47 11.36
N ASP A 402 9.25 4.64 11.53
CA ASP A 402 8.37 3.64 12.14
C ASP A 402 7.89 2.60 11.12
N LEU A 403 8.02 2.89 9.82
CA LEU A 403 7.69 1.96 8.73
C LEU A 403 8.89 1.47 7.90
N ALA A 404 10.09 2.04 8.08
CA ALA A 404 11.31 1.62 7.39
C ALA A 404 11.57 0.11 7.54
N PRO A 405 11.57 -0.68 6.44
CA PRO A 405 11.77 -2.12 6.53
C PRO A 405 13.12 -2.53 7.11
N ALA A 406 13.12 -3.65 7.85
CA ALA A 406 14.30 -4.12 8.56
C ALA A 406 15.43 -4.63 7.64
N SER A 407 15.12 -4.99 6.38
CA SER A 407 16.13 -5.45 5.44
C SER A 407 17.09 -4.33 5.02
N PRO A 408 18.42 -4.57 4.99
CA PRO A 408 19.42 -3.52 4.80
C PRO A 408 19.28 -2.67 3.52
N THR A 409 18.68 -3.20 2.47
CA THR A 409 18.56 -2.52 1.17
C THR A 409 17.14 -2.06 0.84
N ALA A 410 16.16 -2.34 1.70
CA ALA A 410 14.76 -2.15 1.37
C ALA A 410 14.37 -0.66 1.25
N SER A 411 14.80 0.20 2.17
CA SER A 411 14.50 1.64 2.09
C SER A 411 15.10 2.28 0.82
N ASP A 412 16.28 1.84 0.38
CA ASP A 412 16.89 2.29 -0.89
C ASP A 412 16.09 1.83 -2.11
N ASP A 413 15.54 0.61 -2.07
CA ASP A 413 14.68 0.09 -3.14
C ASP A 413 13.35 0.86 -3.20
N TRP A 414 12.77 1.19 -2.05
CA TRP A 414 11.55 1.99 -1.95
C TRP A 414 11.75 3.45 -2.36
N ALA A 415 12.90 4.06 -2.03
CA ALA A 415 13.23 5.40 -2.49
C ALA A 415 13.32 5.47 -4.03
N LYS A 416 13.96 4.47 -4.64
CA LYS A 416 13.98 4.35 -6.11
C LYS A 416 12.60 4.08 -6.68
N SER A 417 11.77 3.31 -5.97
CA SER A 417 10.40 3.04 -6.39
C SER A 417 9.54 4.29 -6.37
N LEU A 418 9.64 5.13 -5.33
CA LEU A 418 8.97 6.42 -5.27
C LEU A 418 9.29 7.28 -6.50
N ASP A 419 10.59 7.47 -6.80
CA ASP A 419 11.03 8.23 -7.95
C ASP A 419 10.47 7.64 -9.25
N ARG A 420 10.62 6.33 -9.43
CA ARG A 420 10.18 5.64 -10.64
C ARG A 420 8.66 5.67 -10.84
N GLN A 421 7.88 5.63 -9.76
CA GLN A 421 6.43 5.71 -9.83
C GLN A 421 5.98 7.10 -10.29
N LEU A 422 6.52 8.18 -9.72
CA LEU A 422 6.18 9.54 -10.14
C LEU A 422 6.59 9.82 -11.60
N GLU A 423 7.74 9.30 -12.03
CA GLU A 423 8.14 9.32 -13.44
C GLU A 423 7.14 8.57 -14.34
N LEU A 424 6.59 7.43 -13.89
CA LEU A 424 5.58 6.68 -14.63
C LEU A 424 4.29 7.49 -14.80
N PHE A 425 3.80 8.12 -13.73
CA PHE A 425 2.61 8.98 -13.81
C PHE A 425 2.82 10.12 -14.80
N ARG A 426 3.96 10.81 -14.73
CA ARG A 426 4.27 11.90 -15.67
C ARG A 426 4.39 11.41 -17.11
N TRP A 427 5.02 10.26 -17.33
CA TRP A 427 5.16 9.66 -18.65
C TRP A 427 3.81 9.28 -19.27
N LEU A 428 2.87 8.76 -18.48
CA LEU A 428 1.57 8.29 -18.95
C LEU A 428 0.50 9.38 -19.02
N GLN A 429 0.80 10.60 -18.59
CA GLN A 429 -0.17 11.69 -18.55
C GLN A 429 -0.49 12.19 -19.96
N SER A 430 -1.76 12.12 -20.34
CA SER A 430 -2.22 12.65 -21.63
C SER A 430 -2.29 14.19 -21.60
N PRO A 431 -2.28 14.86 -22.76
CA PRO A 431 -2.46 16.30 -22.85
C PRO A 431 -3.81 16.79 -22.28
N GLU A 432 -4.83 15.93 -22.24
CA GLU A 432 -6.10 16.25 -21.58
C GLU A 432 -5.99 16.22 -20.06
N GLY A 433 -5.12 15.38 -19.48
CA GLY A 433 -4.83 15.28 -18.05
C GLY A 433 -4.91 13.87 -17.46
N GLY A 434 -5.64 12.95 -18.10
CA GLY A 434 -5.81 11.57 -17.64
C GLY A 434 -4.54 10.72 -17.76
N ILE A 435 -4.42 9.65 -16.96
CA ILE A 435 -3.23 8.78 -16.94
C ILE A 435 -3.46 7.48 -17.73
N ALA A 436 -2.64 7.22 -18.76
CA ALA A 436 -2.72 6.01 -19.58
C ALA A 436 -2.28 4.74 -18.83
N GLY A 437 -2.46 3.56 -19.43
CA GLY A 437 -2.47 2.28 -18.71
C GLY A 437 -1.18 1.93 -17.98
N GLY A 438 -0.10 1.75 -18.72
CA GLY A 438 1.17 1.36 -18.10
C GLY A 438 2.23 0.86 -19.06
N ALA A 439 3.05 -0.09 -18.59
CA ALA A 439 4.13 -0.65 -19.37
C ALA A 439 4.36 -2.13 -19.08
N THR A 440 5.00 -2.83 -20.02
CA THR A 440 5.45 -4.21 -19.87
C THR A 440 6.91 -4.41 -20.25
N ASN A 441 7.63 -5.26 -19.51
CA ASN A 441 8.92 -5.80 -19.93
C ASN A 441 8.79 -7.08 -20.77
N SER A 442 7.60 -7.67 -20.85
CA SER A 442 7.36 -8.93 -21.55
C SER A 442 6.21 -8.74 -22.54
N TRP A 443 6.54 -8.27 -23.74
CA TRP A 443 5.57 -8.12 -24.83
C TRP A 443 4.87 -9.45 -25.13
N ASP A 444 3.55 -9.41 -25.31
CA ASP A 444 2.64 -10.56 -25.41
C ASP A 444 2.82 -11.61 -24.29
N GLY A 445 3.45 -11.23 -23.16
CA GLY A 445 3.67 -12.09 -22.00
C GLY A 445 4.64 -13.27 -22.22
N HIS A 446 5.41 -13.24 -23.31
CA HIS A 446 6.45 -14.23 -23.60
C HIS A 446 7.76 -13.61 -24.13
N TYR A 447 8.04 -12.36 -23.73
CA TYR A 447 9.19 -11.58 -24.19
C TYR A 447 9.29 -11.53 -25.71
N ALA A 448 8.16 -11.37 -26.40
CA ALA A 448 8.15 -11.25 -27.84
C ALA A 448 8.91 -9.99 -28.31
N ASP A 449 9.28 -9.99 -29.58
CA ASP A 449 9.86 -8.80 -30.23
C ASP A 449 8.75 -7.74 -30.33
N ARG A 450 8.93 -6.59 -29.66
CA ARG A 450 7.94 -5.50 -29.70
C ARG A 450 8.08 -4.72 -31.02
N PRO A 451 7.02 -4.06 -31.52
CA PRO A 451 7.14 -3.16 -32.65
C PRO A 451 8.11 -1.98 -32.37
N ASP A 452 8.92 -1.61 -33.38
CA ASP A 452 9.95 -0.54 -33.29
C ASP A 452 9.39 0.84 -32.90
N ASP A 453 8.10 1.07 -33.15
CA ASP A 453 7.42 2.35 -32.95
C ASP A 453 6.71 2.47 -31.59
N VAL A 454 6.74 1.42 -30.75
CA VAL A 454 6.14 1.47 -29.41
C VAL A 454 7.03 2.25 -28.45
N ALA A 455 6.44 3.28 -27.83
CA ALA A 455 7.10 4.12 -26.83
C ALA A 455 7.58 3.30 -25.62
N THR A 456 8.68 3.75 -25.00
CA THR A 456 9.34 3.02 -23.92
C THR A 456 9.56 3.85 -22.66
N PHE A 457 9.50 3.16 -21.52
CA PHE A 457 9.80 3.68 -20.19
C PHE A 457 10.87 2.82 -19.53
N TYR A 458 12.11 3.31 -19.48
CA TYR A 458 13.27 2.53 -19.01
C TYR A 458 13.41 1.16 -19.69
N GLY A 459 13.06 1.09 -20.98
CA GLY A 459 13.09 -0.14 -21.79
C GLY A 459 11.80 -0.98 -21.73
N MET A 460 10.87 -0.71 -20.82
CA MET A 460 9.54 -1.33 -20.82
C MET A 460 8.67 -0.70 -21.90
N ALA A 461 7.92 -1.50 -22.64
CA ALA A 461 7.03 -1.06 -23.72
C ALA A 461 5.71 -0.53 -23.18
N TYR A 462 5.22 0.58 -23.73
CA TYR A 462 3.88 1.10 -23.44
C TYR A 462 2.79 0.06 -23.68
N GLN A 463 1.82 0.02 -22.76
CA GLN A 463 0.63 -0.80 -22.83
C GLN A 463 -0.58 0.07 -22.49
N GLU A 464 -1.52 0.17 -23.43
CA GLU A 464 -2.79 0.86 -23.20
C GLU A 464 -3.62 0.16 -22.10
N ALA A 465 -3.63 -1.17 -22.13
CA ALA A 465 -4.36 -2.02 -21.19
C ALA A 465 -3.43 -3.11 -20.63
N PRO A 466 -2.57 -2.79 -19.65
CA PRO A 466 -1.72 -3.79 -19.02
C PRO A 466 -2.53 -4.97 -18.46
N VAL A 467 -2.06 -6.19 -18.73
CA VAL A 467 -2.58 -7.47 -18.19
C VAL A 467 -3.93 -7.94 -18.72
N TYR A 468 -5.00 -7.14 -18.71
CA TYR A 468 -6.34 -7.60 -19.09
C TYR A 468 -6.92 -6.77 -20.23
N HIS A 469 -7.55 -7.47 -21.18
CA HIS A 469 -8.11 -6.92 -22.42
C HIS A 469 -9.62 -7.19 -22.55
N ASP A 470 -10.21 -8.02 -21.67
CA ASP A 470 -11.67 -8.26 -21.60
C ASP A 470 -12.21 -8.03 -20.17
N PRO A 471 -12.63 -6.80 -19.83
CA PRO A 471 -12.44 -5.57 -20.60
C PRO A 471 -10.99 -5.05 -20.52
N PRO A 472 -10.59 -4.07 -21.37
CA PRO A 472 -9.30 -3.40 -21.24
C PRO A 472 -9.11 -2.79 -19.84
N SER A 473 -8.03 -3.16 -19.16
CA SER A 473 -7.78 -2.84 -17.74
C SER A 473 -7.79 -1.35 -17.41
N ASN A 474 -7.41 -0.49 -18.37
CA ASN A 474 -7.44 0.96 -18.21
C ASN A 474 -8.66 1.67 -18.81
N SER A 475 -9.70 0.91 -19.18
CA SER A 475 -10.97 1.50 -19.60
C SER A 475 -11.83 1.96 -18.41
N TRP A 476 -11.48 1.60 -17.17
CA TRP A 476 -12.27 1.88 -15.98
C TRP A 476 -11.76 3.13 -15.23
N MET A 477 -12.67 4.09 -14.97
CA MET A 477 -12.32 5.33 -14.26
C MET A 477 -11.79 5.10 -12.84
N GLY A 478 -12.15 3.99 -12.19
CA GLY A 478 -11.67 3.69 -10.83
C GLY A 478 -10.15 3.65 -10.70
N MET A 479 -9.43 3.25 -11.76
CA MET A 479 -7.96 3.30 -11.78
C MET A 479 -7.42 4.73 -11.64
N GLN A 480 -8.10 5.72 -12.24
CA GLN A 480 -7.74 7.13 -12.10
C GLN A 480 -7.94 7.58 -10.65
N GLY A 481 -9.12 7.30 -10.08
CA GLY A 481 -9.43 7.68 -8.70
C GLY A 481 -8.45 7.10 -7.70
N TRP A 482 -8.20 5.78 -7.73
CA TRP A 482 -7.31 5.13 -6.77
C TRP A 482 -5.83 5.53 -6.93
N GLY A 483 -5.34 5.60 -8.17
CA GLY A 483 -3.95 5.97 -8.42
C GLY A 483 -3.67 7.41 -8.03
N MET A 484 -4.54 8.33 -8.43
CA MET A 484 -4.36 9.77 -8.19
C MET A 484 -4.64 10.18 -6.74
N GLU A 485 -5.51 9.47 -6.02
CA GLU A 485 -5.71 9.69 -4.58
C GLU A 485 -4.38 9.57 -3.81
N ARG A 486 -3.57 8.57 -4.14
CA ARG A 486 -2.27 8.33 -3.50
C ARG A 486 -1.23 9.39 -3.87
N VAL A 487 -1.29 9.92 -5.09
CA VAL A 487 -0.46 11.06 -5.53
C VAL A 487 -0.87 12.33 -4.78
N ALA A 488 -2.17 12.58 -4.64
CA ALA A 488 -2.70 13.72 -3.89
C ALA A 488 -2.34 13.67 -2.41
N GLN A 489 -2.40 12.49 -1.78
CA GLN A 489 -1.94 12.30 -0.41
C GLN A 489 -0.45 12.59 -0.26
N LEU A 490 0.40 12.11 -1.18
CA LEU A 490 1.84 12.44 -1.16
C LEU A 490 2.07 13.95 -1.28
N TYR A 491 1.37 14.62 -2.20
CA TYR A 491 1.46 16.06 -2.37
C TYR A 491 1.06 16.81 -1.09
N GLU A 492 -0.08 16.48 -0.49
CA GLU A 492 -0.54 17.12 0.75
C GLU A 492 0.44 16.88 1.91
N GLU A 493 0.93 15.65 2.05
CA GLU A 493 1.81 15.28 3.16
C GLU A 493 3.20 15.92 3.05
N THR A 494 3.75 16.01 1.84
CA THR A 494 5.18 16.27 1.63
C THR A 494 5.47 17.57 0.86
N GLY A 495 4.50 18.09 0.12
CA GLY A 495 4.71 19.15 -0.86
C GLY A 495 5.60 18.74 -2.03
N ASP A 496 5.61 17.46 -2.43
CA ASP A 496 6.41 16.99 -3.57
C ASP A 496 5.95 17.68 -4.87
N GLU A 497 6.81 18.55 -5.41
CA GLU A 497 6.53 19.37 -6.59
C GLU A 497 6.21 18.53 -7.83
N ARG A 498 6.69 17.28 -7.92
CA ARG A 498 6.37 16.38 -9.05
C ARG A 498 4.95 15.86 -8.95
N ALA A 499 4.50 15.55 -7.72
CA ALA A 499 3.13 15.15 -7.48
C ALA A 499 2.16 16.32 -7.74
N GLU A 500 2.53 17.54 -7.30
CA GLU A 500 1.80 18.77 -7.62
C GLU A 500 1.65 18.95 -9.15
N GLU A 501 2.74 18.84 -9.91
CA GLU A 501 2.73 18.99 -11.37
C GLU A 501 1.76 18.01 -12.06
N ILE A 502 1.75 16.74 -11.64
CA ILE A 502 0.82 15.74 -12.19
C ILE A 502 -0.62 16.11 -11.84
N LEU A 503 -0.89 16.52 -10.60
CA LEU A 503 -2.24 16.87 -10.14
C LEU A 503 -2.77 18.15 -10.78
N ASP A 504 -1.92 19.14 -11.04
CA ASP A 504 -2.28 20.41 -11.66
C ASP A 504 -2.82 20.22 -13.10
N ASP A 505 -2.39 19.17 -13.79
CA ASP A 505 -2.92 18.78 -15.10
C ASP A 505 -4.15 17.85 -14.97
N TRP A 506 -4.15 16.91 -14.01
CA TRP A 506 -5.23 15.92 -13.85
C TRP A 506 -6.51 16.47 -13.20
N VAL A 507 -6.39 17.34 -12.20
CA VAL A 507 -7.53 17.85 -11.42
C VAL A 507 -8.49 18.71 -12.27
N PRO A 508 -8.01 19.67 -13.08
CA PRO A 508 -8.90 20.41 -13.98
C PRO A 508 -9.66 19.49 -14.96
N TRP A 509 -8.97 18.46 -15.48
CA TRP A 509 -9.56 17.48 -16.38
C TRP A 509 -10.71 16.74 -15.72
N VAL A 510 -10.50 16.14 -14.55
CA VAL A 510 -11.54 15.33 -13.92
C VAL A 510 -12.73 16.18 -13.48
N ILE A 511 -12.49 17.41 -12.99
CA ILE A 511 -13.55 18.33 -12.59
C ILE A 511 -14.47 18.67 -13.76
N ASP A 512 -13.95 18.84 -14.97
CA ASP A 512 -14.76 19.14 -16.16
C ASP A 512 -15.74 18.00 -16.52
N HIS A 513 -15.49 16.79 -16.00
CA HIS A 513 -16.30 15.61 -16.25
C HIS A 513 -17.14 15.16 -15.03
N ILE A 514 -17.16 15.92 -13.93
CA ILE A 514 -18.02 15.65 -12.78
C ILE A 514 -19.24 16.58 -12.85
N THR A 515 -20.44 15.99 -12.92
CA THR A 515 -21.70 16.74 -12.82
C THR A 515 -22.30 16.54 -11.43
N VAL A 516 -22.62 17.63 -10.74
CA VAL A 516 -23.41 17.60 -9.51
C VAL A 516 -24.56 18.60 -9.61
N THR A 517 -25.77 18.15 -9.29
CA THR A 517 -26.98 18.97 -9.24
C THR A 517 -27.82 18.59 -8.01
N ASP A 518 -28.84 19.41 -7.70
CA ASP A 518 -29.78 19.14 -6.61
C ASP A 518 -30.52 17.79 -6.71
N SER A 519 -30.57 17.16 -7.89
CA SER A 519 -31.37 15.96 -8.16
C SER A 519 -30.63 14.79 -8.79
N THR A 520 -29.36 14.97 -9.17
CA THR A 520 -28.51 13.91 -9.74
C THR A 520 -27.05 14.31 -9.64
N TRP A 521 -26.18 13.32 -9.65
CA TRP A 521 -24.75 13.48 -9.88
C TRP A 521 -24.29 12.40 -10.87
N GLU A 522 -23.19 12.64 -11.57
CA GLU A 522 -22.55 11.64 -12.43
C GLU A 522 -21.04 11.90 -12.50
N ILE A 523 -20.28 10.82 -12.66
CA ILE A 523 -18.83 10.83 -12.85
C ILE A 523 -18.48 10.00 -14.09
N PRO A 524 -17.28 10.15 -14.68
CA PRO A 524 -16.83 9.24 -15.72
C PRO A 524 -16.85 7.79 -15.24
N SER A 525 -17.31 6.87 -16.08
CA SER A 525 -17.26 5.42 -15.82
C SER A 525 -16.25 4.73 -16.72
N ASN A 526 -16.29 5.05 -18.01
CA ASN A 526 -15.51 4.39 -19.05
C ASN A 526 -14.63 5.36 -19.82
N LEU A 527 -13.41 4.93 -20.09
CA LEU A 527 -12.37 5.65 -20.81
C LEU A 527 -12.01 4.88 -22.08
N ALA A 528 -11.80 5.61 -23.17
CA ALA A 528 -11.16 5.10 -24.38
C ALA A 528 -9.84 5.85 -24.59
N TRP A 529 -8.81 5.09 -24.95
CA TRP A 529 -7.47 5.62 -25.17
C TRP A 529 -7.11 5.52 -26.65
N SER A 530 -6.25 6.43 -27.11
CA SER A 530 -5.67 6.34 -28.43
C SER A 530 -4.27 6.95 -28.49
N GLY A 531 -3.45 6.40 -29.37
CA GLY A 531 -2.06 6.83 -29.53
C GLY A 531 -1.15 6.30 -28.42
N GLN A 532 -0.07 7.02 -28.14
CA GLN A 532 0.95 6.61 -27.17
C GLN A 532 1.71 7.83 -26.63
N PRO A 533 2.31 7.75 -25.43
CA PRO A 533 3.23 8.77 -24.96
C PRO A 533 4.50 8.85 -25.83
N ASP A 534 5.31 9.88 -25.63
CA ASP A 534 6.67 9.93 -26.16
C ASP A 534 7.57 8.89 -25.44
N ASP A 535 8.74 8.56 -26.00
CA ASP A 535 9.76 7.82 -25.24
C ASP A 535 10.16 8.61 -23.98
N TRP A 536 10.26 7.92 -22.85
CA TRP A 536 10.62 8.59 -21.59
C TRP A 536 12.08 9.04 -21.58
N ASP A 537 12.29 10.34 -21.37
CA ASP A 537 13.57 10.95 -21.05
C ASP A 537 13.42 11.80 -19.78
N ALA A 538 13.92 11.28 -18.64
CA ALA A 538 13.82 11.98 -17.36
C ALA A 538 14.49 13.37 -17.36
N ALA A 539 15.44 13.64 -18.27
CA ALA A 539 16.08 14.95 -18.38
C ALA A 539 15.26 15.94 -19.22
N ASN A 540 14.38 15.45 -20.09
CA ASN A 540 13.52 16.24 -20.94
C ASN A 540 12.23 15.46 -21.27
N PRO A 541 11.27 15.38 -20.32
CA PRO A 541 10.01 14.68 -20.54
C PRO A 541 9.28 15.18 -21.79
N GLY A 542 8.67 14.27 -22.54
CA GLY A 542 7.86 14.59 -23.71
C GLY A 542 6.57 15.33 -23.34
N ASP A 543 5.92 15.95 -24.32
CA ASP A 543 4.62 16.62 -24.12
C ASP A 543 3.44 15.67 -24.38
N ASN A 544 3.72 14.43 -24.81
CA ASN A 544 2.73 13.39 -25.08
C ASN A 544 1.64 13.84 -26.06
N ALA A 545 1.94 14.74 -27.00
CA ALA A 545 0.96 15.23 -27.98
C ALA A 545 0.35 14.14 -28.88
N GLY A 546 0.94 12.93 -28.88
CA GLY A 546 0.44 11.75 -29.57
C GLY A 546 -0.50 10.85 -28.76
N LEU A 547 -0.70 11.10 -27.47
CA LEU A 547 -1.57 10.35 -26.57
C LEU A 547 -2.89 11.11 -26.36
N SER A 548 -4.01 10.40 -26.23
CA SER A 548 -5.31 11.03 -25.93
C SER A 548 -6.25 10.09 -25.16
N VAL A 549 -7.09 10.70 -24.32
CA VAL A 549 -8.17 10.02 -23.57
C VAL A 549 -9.53 10.64 -23.89
N GLU A 550 -10.54 9.78 -24.05
CA GLU A 550 -11.94 10.16 -24.21
C GLU A 550 -12.79 9.52 -23.11
N VAL A 551 -13.61 10.31 -22.42
CA VAL A 551 -14.67 9.79 -21.54
C VAL A 551 -15.82 9.30 -22.40
N THR A 552 -16.06 7.99 -22.39
CA THR A 552 -17.06 7.32 -23.25
C THR A 552 -18.33 6.90 -22.50
N GLY A 553 -18.29 6.93 -21.17
CA GLY A 553 -19.42 6.59 -20.32
C GLY A 553 -19.41 7.41 -19.04
N TYR A 554 -20.61 7.61 -18.49
CA TYR A 554 -20.83 8.22 -17.18
C TYR A 554 -21.70 7.30 -16.34
N GLY A 555 -21.52 7.35 -15.02
CA GLY A 555 -22.27 6.55 -14.08
C GLY A 555 -22.26 7.15 -12.68
N GLN A 556 -22.84 6.40 -11.74
CA GLN A 556 -22.96 6.76 -10.33
C GLN A 556 -22.24 5.75 -9.44
N ASP A 557 -21.06 5.28 -9.84
CA ASP A 557 -20.25 4.41 -8.98
C ASP A 557 -19.83 5.17 -7.72
N VAL A 558 -20.49 4.87 -6.60
CA VAL A 558 -20.27 5.55 -5.31
C VAL A 558 -18.84 5.33 -4.78
N GLY A 559 -18.24 4.17 -5.04
CA GLY A 559 -16.89 3.88 -4.59
C GLY A 559 -15.85 4.71 -5.34
N VAL A 560 -15.98 4.77 -6.66
CA VAL A 560 -15.12 5.62 -7.51
C VAL A 560 -15.35 7.10 -7.17
N ALA A 561 -16.60 7.53 -6.98
CA ALA A 561 -16.90 8.90 -6.59
C ALA A 561 -16.28 9.28 -5.24
N GLY A 562 -16.25 8.35 -4.27
CA GLY A 562 -15.54 8.52 -3.00
C GLY A 562 -14.04 8.74 -3.19
N ALA A 563 -13.38 7.91 -4.02
CA ALA A 563 -11.96 8.07 -4.33
C ALA A 563 -11.65 9.37 -5.08
N LEU A 564 -12.50 9.78 -6.02
CA LEU A 564 -12.39 11.07 -6.71
C LEU A 564 -12.54 12.23 -5.73
N ALA A 565 -13.54 12.18 -4.86
CA ALA A 565 -13.72 13.19 -3.81
C ALA A 565 -12.47 13.28 -2.91
N ARG A 566 -11.93 12.14 -2.44
CA ARG A 566 -10.68 12.13 -1.65
C ARG A 566 -9.51 12.74 -2.39
N THR A 567 -9.32 12.38 -3.66
CA THR A 567 -8.26 12.96 -4.50
C THR A 567 -8.37 14.48 -4.56
N LEU A 568 -9.56 15.01 -4.85
CA LEU A 568 -9.82 16.45 -4.91
C LEU A 568 -9.61 17.13 -3.54
N MET A 569 -9.98 16.48 -2.45
CA MET A 569 -9.77 17.01 -1.10
C MET A 569 -8.29 17.09 -0.71
N TYR A 570 -7.51 16.02 -0.92
CA TYR A 570 -6.07 16.06 -0.61
C TYR A 570 -5.33 17.07 -1.50
N TYR A 571 -5.65 17.14 -2.80
CA TYR A 571 -5.12 18.18 -3.68
C TYR A 571 -5.47 19.58 -3.16
N ALA A 572 -6.75 19.82 -2.86
CA ALA A 572 -7.20 21.12 -2.35
C ALA A 572 -6.55 21.50 -1.01
N ALA A 573 -6.26 20.55 -0.13
CA ALA A 573 -5.58 20.80 1.14
C ALA A 573 -4.07 21.10 0.97
N GLY A 574 -3.45 20.66 -0.12
CA GLY A 574 -2.03 20.90 -0.40
C GLY A 574 -1.67 22.32 -0.83
N GLY A 575 -2.65 23.14 -1.25
CA GLY A 575 -2.40 24.50 -1.76
C GLY A 575 -3.63 25.42 -1.80
N GLU A 576 -3.46 26.65 -2.29
CA GLU A 576 -4.45 27.74 -2.13
C GLU A 576 -4.88 28.39 -3.47
N SER A 577 -4.65 27.72 -4.60
CA SER A 577 -5.00 28.27 -5.92
C SER A 577 -6.53 28.27 -6.17
N ALA A 578 -6.99 28.98 -7.20
CA ALA A 578 -8.41 28.94 -7.58
C ALA A 578 -8.86 27.51 -7.96
N THR A 579 -7.96 26.69 -8.53
CA THR A 579 -8.20 25.28 -8.83
C THR A 579 -8.34 24.46 -7.54
N HIS A 580 -7.53 24.75 -6.51
CA HIS A 580 -7.62 24.09 -5.20
C HIS A 580 -8.98 24.36 -4.54
N ALA A 581 -9.41 25.62 -4.52
CA ALA A 581 -10.74 26.00 -4.01
C ALA A 581 -11.89 25.34 -4.80
N GLN A 582 -11.74 25.23 -6.13
CA GLN A 582 -12.72 24.53 -6.97
C GLN A 582 -12.77 23.03 -6.66
N ALA A 583 -11.62 22.39 -6.47
CA ALA A 583 -11.53 20.97 -6.12
C ALA A 583 -12.23 20.68 -4.78
N GLN A 584 -12.00 21.51 -3.76
CA GLN A 584 -12.71 21.40 -2.47
C GLN A 584 -14.22 21.50 -2.65
N GLN A 585 -14.70 22.49 -3.42
CA GLN A 585 -16.13 22.71 -3.66
C GLN A 585 -16.77 21.53 -4.39
N VAL A 586 -16.13 21.00 -5.42
CA VAL A 586 -16.64 19.84 -6.17
C VAL A 586 -16.71 18.60 -5.28
N ALA A 587 -15.69 18.36 -4.45
CA ALA A 587 -15.70 17.25 -3.50
C ALA A 587 -16.83 17.39 -2.47
N HIS A 588 -17.03 18.59 -1.91
CA HIS A 588 -18.13 18.90 -1.01
C HIS A 588 -19.49 18.58 -1.64
N ASP A 589 -19.72 19.10 -2.84
CA ASP A 589 -21.01 18.96 -3.53
C ASP A 589 -21.28 17.51 -3.92
N LEU A 590 -20.25 16.78 -4.38
CA LEU A 590 -20.35 15.37 -4.73
C LEU A 590 -20.70 14.51 -3.51
N LEU A 591 -19.96 14.64 -2.41
CA LEU A 591 -20.26 13.90 -1.17
C LEU A 591 -21.63 14.27 -0.58
N GLY A 592 -22.01 15.54 -0.66
CA GLY A 592 -23.34 16.01 -0.26
C GLY A 592 -24.48 15.40 -1.09
N ALA A 593 -24.30 15.33 -2.41
CA ALA A 593 -25.25 14.73 -3.33
C ALA A 593 -25.40 13.23 -3.07
N ILE A 594 -24.27 12.48 -3.03
CA ILE A 594 -24.24 11.05 -2.72
C ILE A 594 -24.96 10.75 -1.40
N TRP A 595 -24.61 11.48 -0.34
CA TRP A 595 -25.21 11.27 0.97
C TRP A 595 -26.72 11.50 0.97
N THR A 596 -27.18 12.57 0.29
CA THR A 596 -28.59 12.96 0.30
C THR A 596 -29.44 12.10 -0.62
N GLN A 597 -28.89 11.66 -1.75
CA GLN A 597 -29.62 10.99 -2.82
C GLN A 597 -29.57 9.46 -2.69
N ASP A 598 -28.48 8.90 -2.16
CA ASP A 598 -28.16 7.47 -2.29
C ASP A 598 -27.89 6.75 -0.96
N SER A 599 -28.05 7.42 0.18
CA SER A 599 -28.03 6.75 1.49
C SER A 599 -29.25 5.86 1.68
N ASP A 600 -29.03 4.62 2.11
CA ASP A 600 -30.09 3.66 2.39
C ASP A 600 -29.93 2.99 3.77
N THR A 601 -30.58 1.84 3.95
CA THR A 601 -30.56 1.09 5.22
C THR A 601 -29.22 0.41 5.47
N TYR A 602 -28.51 0.01 4.41
CA TYR A 602 -27.29 -0.77 4.48
C TYR A 602 -26.03 0.07 4.31
N GLY A 603 -26.13 1.23 3.67
CA GLY A 603 -25.00 2.13 3.46
C GLY A 603 -25.36 3.26 2.51
N VAL A 604 -24.56 3.38 1.44
CA VAL A 604 -24.73 4.31 0.33
C VAL A 604 -24.58 3.54 -0.97
N ALA A 605 -25.57 3.54 -1.84
CA ALA A 605 -25.52 2.79 -3.09
C ALA A 605 -26.49 3.34 -4.14
N THR A 606 -26.09 3.25 -5.40
CA THR A 606 -26.96 3.52 -6.56
C THR A 606 -27.36 2.23 -7.24
N THR A 607 -28.45 2.26 -8.00
CA THR A 607 -28.80 1.13 -8.87
C THR A 607 -27.91 1.13 -10.11
N GLU A 608 -27.29 -0.01 -10.40
CA GLU A 608 -26.51 -0.25 -11.62
C GLU A 608 -27.14 -1.38 -12.45
N THR A 609 -27.02 -1.24 -13.77
CA THR A 609 -27.48 -2.24 -14.75
C THR A 609 -26.33 -3.17 -15.13
N ARG A 610 -26.58 -4.48 -15.11
CA ARG A 610 -25.60 -5.54 -15.37
C ARG A 610 -25.88 -6.25 -16.69
N ALA A 611 -25.73 -5.51 -17.79
CA ALA A 611 -25.87 -6.09 -19.14
C ALA A 611 -24.87 -7.23 -19.39
N ASP A 612 -23.72 -7.18 -18.74
CA ASP A 612 -22.68 -8.21 -18.76
C ASP A 612 -23.13 -9.57 -18.17
N TYR A 613 -24.23 -9.62 -17.41
CA TYR A 613 -24.76 -10.88 -16.88
C TYR A 613 -25.41 -11.78 -17.93
N ASP A 614 -25.50 -11.33 -19.19
CA ASP A 614 -25.76 -12.23 -20.34
C ASP A 614 -24.67 -13.30 -20.48
N ARG A 615 -23.46 -13.09 -19.91
CA ARG A 615 -22.33 -14.02 -20.01
C ARG A 615 -22.42 -15.22 -19.05
N PHE A 616 -23.42 -15.27 -18.16
CA PHE A 616 -23.56 -16.39 -17.22
C PHE A 616 -23.68 -17.76 -17.91
N ASP A 617 -24.31 -17.81 -19.10
CA ASP A 617 -24.50 -19.03 -19.87
C ASP A 617 -23.66 -19.09 -21.17
N ASP A 618 -22.63 -18.23 -21.27
CA ASP A 618 -21.69 -18.24 -22.40
C ASP A 618 -20.98 -19.59 -22.51
N VAL A 619 -21.28 -20.31 -23.58
CA VAL A 619 -20.56 -21.53 -23.97
C VAL A 619 -19.62 -21.20 -25.11
N LEU A 620 -18.35 -21.56 -24.94
CA LEU A 620 -17.35 -21.38 -25.98
C LEU A 620 -17.70 -22.22 -27.23
N THR A 621 -18.09 -21.55 -28.31
CA THR A 621 -18.48 -22.21 -29.57
C THR A 621 -17.36 -22.26 -30.62
N THR A 622 -16.33 -21.44 -30.47
CA THR A 622 -15.17 -21.39 -31.36
C THR A 622 -13.89 -21.17 -30.55
N ALA A 623 -12.76 -21.69 -31.00
CA ALA A 623 -11.51 -21.68 -30.24
C ALA A 623 -10.90 -20.28 -29.97
N GLY A 624 -11.47 -19.19 -30.50
CA GLY A 624 -11.00 -17.83 -30.27
C GLY A 624 -12.13 -16.84 -30.02
N GLY A 625 -13.25 -17.33 -29.49
CA GLY A 625 -14.34 -16.48 -29.00
C GLY A 625 -14.43 -16.58 -27.48
N ASP A 626 -15.48 -15.99 -26.94
CA ASP A 626 -15.63 -15.84 -25.50
C ASP A 626 -16.31 -17.08 -24.87
N GLY A 627 -16.02 -17.33 -23.59
CA GLY A 627 -16.60 -18.40 -22.78
C GLY A 627 -15.56 -19.33 -22.17
N VAL A 628 -15.99 -20.14 -21.20
CA VAL A 628 -15.09 -21.03 -20.45
C VAL A 628 -14.43 -22.06 -21.37
N TYR A 629 -13.12 -21.90 -21.59
CA TYR A 629 -12.33 -22.89 -22.33
C TYR A 629 -11.96 -24.07 -21.41
N VAL A 630 -12.14 -25.29 -21.92
CA VAL A 630 -11.60 -26.53 -21.31
C VAL A 630 -10.90 -27.32 -22.42
N PRO A 631 -9.65 -27.79 -22.24
CA PRO A 631 -8.94 -28.54 -23.26
C PRO A 631 -9.67 -29.80 -23.74
N ASP A 632 -9.57 -30.11 -25.03
CA ASP A 632 -10.18 -31.31 -25.60
C ASP A 632 -9.72 -32.58 -24.89
N GLY A 633 -10.70 -33.35 -24.38
CA GLY A 633 -10.45 -34.61 -23.66
C GLY A 633 -10.10 -34.45 -22.18
N TRP A 634 -9.98 -33.21 -21.68
CA TRP A 634 -9.89 -32.94 -20.25
C TRP A 634 -11.29 -33.07 -19.60
N SER A 635 -11.35 -33.63 -18.40
CA SER A 635 -12.59 -33.71 -17.62
C SER A 635 -12.27 -33.79 -16.12
N GLY A 636 -13.08 -33.11 -15.31
CA GLY A 636 -12.94 -33.04 -13.86
C GLY A 636 -14.23 -32.62 -13.18
N THR A 637 -14.19 -32.44 -11.86
CA THR A 637 -15.35 -31.98 -11.08
C THR A 637 -15.00 -30.93 -10.05
N MET A 638 -15.87 -29.92 -9.91
CA MET A 638 -15.90 -29.01 -8.76
C MET A 638 -16.34 -29.77 -7.48
N PRO A 639 -16.09 -29.23 -6.28
CA PRO A 639 -16.44 -29.92 -5.02
C PRO A 639 -17.92 -30.22 -4.83
N ASN A 640 -18.82 -29.40 -5.38
CA ASN A 640 -20.27 -29.63 -5.36
C ASN A 640 -20.73 -30.71 -6.36
N GLY A 641 -19.83 -31.21 -7.22
CA GLY A 641 -20.10 -32.23 -8.23
C GLY A 641 -20.39 -31.68 -9.63
N ASP A 642 -20.32 -30.36 -9.83
CA ASP A 642 -20.42 -29.77 -11.17
C ASP A 642 -19.28 -30.29 -12.05
N VAL A 643 -19.64 -30.71 -13.27
CA VAL A 643 -18.69 -31.31 -14.21
C VAL A 643 -17.99 -30.20 -14.99
N ILE A 644 -16.68 -30.30 -15.08
CA ILE A 644 -15.85 -29.42 -15.89
C ILE A 644 -15.42 -30.24 -17.11
N GLU A 645 -15.91 -29.89 -18.29
CA GLU A 645 -15.57 -30.54 -19.57
C GLU A 645 -15.76 -29.55 -20.75
N PRO A 646 -15.25 -29.83 -21.96
CA PRO A 646 -15.45 -28.95 -23.10
C PRO A 646 -16.94 -28.65 -23.36
N GLY A 647 -17.27 -27.36 -23.48
CA GLY A 647 -18.64 -26.89 -23.75
C GLY A 647 -19.46 -26.50 -22.52
N VAL A 648 -18.84 -26.41 -21.35
CA VAL A 648 -19.46 -25.80 -20.16
C VAL A 648 -19.48 -24.27 -20.26
N SER A 649 -20.44 -23.66 -19.56
CA SER A 649 -20.52 -22.22 -19.31
C SER A 649 -19.98 -21.83 -17.92
N PHE A 650 -19.93 -20.52 -17.64
CA PHE A 650 -19.64 -19.99 -16.29
C PHE A 650 -20.56 -20.58 -15.23
N LEU A 651 -21.87 -20.64 -15.52
CA LEU A 651 -22.90 -21.17 -14.62
C LEU A 651 -22.80 -22.68 -14.41
N ASP A 652 -22.41 -23.45 -15.44
CA ASP A 652 -22.36 -24.91 -15.36
C ASP A 652 -21.36 -25.43 -14.32
N ILE A 653 -20.31 -24.65 -14.04
CA ILE A 653 -19.29 -24.96 -13.02
C ILE A 653 -19.49 -24.17 -11.70
N ARG A 654 -20.62 -23.46 -11.59
CA ARG A 654 -21.03 -22.65 -10.43
C ARG A 654 -22.53 -22.79 -10.16
N SER A 655 -23.04 -24.02 -10.20
CA SER A 655 -24.49 -24.28 -10.14
C SER A 655 -25.15 -23.80 -8.84
N PHE A 656 -24.35 -23.51 -7.79
CA PHE A 656 -24.83 -22.89 -6.56
C PHE A 656 -25.52 -21.54 -6.80
N TYR A 657 -25.16 -20.80 -7.87
CA TYR A 657 -25.81 -19.55 -8.23
C TYR A 657 -27.31 -19.68 -8.47
N GLN A 658 -27.78 -20.84 -8.93
CA GLN A 658 -29.20 -21.07 -9.15
C GLN A 658 -30.02 -21.07 -7.84
N ASN A 659 -29.35 -21.17 -6.69
CA ASN A 659 -29.97 -21.06 -5.37
C ASN A 659 -29.85 -19.65 -4.76
N ASP A 660 -29.20 -18.72 -5.45
CA ASP A 660 -29.05 -17.35 -4.98
C ASP A 660 -30.44 -16.65 -4.94
N PRO A 661 -30.73 -15.85 -3.89
CA PRO A 661 -32.01 -15.14 -3.79
C PRO A 661 -32.31 -14.22 -4.98
N ASP A 662 -31.29 -13.70 -5.64
CA ASP A 662 -31.41 -12.79 -6.78
C ASP A 662 -31.26 -13.46 -8.15
N TRP A 663 -31.05 -14.79 -8.20
CA TRP A 663 -30.92 -15.54 -9.46
C TRP A 663 -32.07 -15.30 -10.43
N ALA A 664 -33.30 -15.10 -9.92
CA ALA A 664 -34.47 -14.85 -10.75
C ALA A 664 -34.35 -13.58 -11.63
N LYS A 665 -33.54 -12.60 -11.24
CA LYS A 665 -33.24 -11.40 -12.05
C LYS A 665 -32.39 -11.78 -13.26
N VAL A 666 -31.29 -12.50 -13.02
CA VAL A 666 -30.36 -12.97 -14.06
C VAL A 666 -31.05 -13.95 -15.00
N GLN A 667 -31.79 -14.93 -14.47
CA GLN A 667 -32.54 -15.86 -15.30
C GLN A 667 -33.53 -15.16 -16.24
N ALA A 668 -34.18 -14.07 -15.78
CA ALA A 668 -35.08 -13.31 -16.62
C ALA A 668 -34.36 -12.59 -17.77
N GLN A 669 -33.16 -12.06 -17.51
CA GLN A 669 -32.29 -11.48 -18.53
C GLN A 669 -31.87 -12.54 -19.57
N LEU A 670 -31.33 -13.69 -19.11
CA LEU A 670 -30.95 -14.82 -19.99
C LEU A 670 -32.12 -15.35 -20.83
N ASP A 671 -33.36 -15.29 -20.31
CA ASP A 671 -34.57 -15.66 -21.04
C ASP A 671 -35.00 -14.60 -22.10
N GLY A 672 -34.17 -13.57 -22.36
CA GLY A 672 -34.41 -12.46 -23.29
C GLY A 672 -35.20 -11.29 -22.69
N GLY A 673 -35.19 -11.17 -21.36
CA GLY A 673 -35.75 -10.04 -20.62
C GLY A 673 -34.84 -8.80 -20.65
N PRO A 674 -35.16 -7.75 -19.87
CA PRO A 674 -34.27 -6.61 -19.70
C PRO A 674 -33.04 -7.00 -18.87
N ASP A 675 -31.96 -6.26 -19.05
CA ASP A 675 -30.74 -6.35 -18.24
C ASP A 675 -31.07 -6.26 -16.74
N ALA A 676 -30.41 -7.07 -15.94
CA ALA A 676 -30.64 -7.13 -14.51
C ALA A 676 -30.12 -5.87 -13.81
N GLU A 677 -30.90 -5.36 -12.86
CA GLU A 677 -30.55 -4.21 -12.05
C GLU A 677 -30.25 -4.63 -10.60
N PHE A 678 -29.17 -4.07 -10.06
CA PHE A 678 -28.70 -4.33 -8.70
C PHE A 678 -28.35 -3.02 -7.99
N THR A 679 -28.45 -3.03 -6.67
CA THR A 679 -27.99 -1.94 -5.81
C THR A 679 -26.98 -2.55 -4.87
N TYR A 680 -25.70 -2.47 -5.22
CA TYR A 680 -24.63 -3.18 -4.54
C TYR A 680 -24.01 -2.37 -3.41
N HIS A 681 -23.69 -3.07 -2.33
CA HIS A 681 -22.94 -2.56 -1.20
C HIS A 681 -21.58 -3.24 -1.15
N ARG A 682 -20.72 -2.90 -2.10
CA ARG A 682 -19.32 -3.35 -2.13
C ARG A 682 -18.59 -2.79 -0.92
N PHE A 683 -17.90 -3.64 -0.16
CA PHE A 683 -17.24 -3.25 1.08
C PHE A 683 -16.22 -2.12 0.87
N TRP A 684 -15.42 -2.23 -0.20
CA TRP A 684 -14.45 -1.20 -0.56
C TRP A 684 -15.12 0.13 -0.93
N ALA A 685 -16.28 0.10 -1.61
CA ALA A 685 -16.98 1.30 -2.05
C ALA A 685 -17.61 2.05 -0.86
N GLN A 686 -18.21 1.31 0.08
CA GLN A 686 -18.71 1.89 1.33
C GLN A 686 -17.56 2.52 2.13
N THR A 687 -16.42 1.83 2.17
CA THR A 687 -15.24 2.34 2.85
C THR A 687 -14.70 3.60 2.17
N ALA A 688 -14.61 3.65 0.84
CA ALA A 688 -14.14 4.82 0.11
C ALA A 688 -15.00 6.07 0.40
N ILE A 689 -16.33 5.91 0.50
CA ILE A 689 -17.22 6.98 0.94
C ILE A 689 -16.98 7.33 2.42
N ALA A 690 -16.90 6.32 3.30
CA ALA A 690 -16.69 6.55 4.73
C ALA A 690 -15.39 7.34 5.00
N THR A 691 -14.27 6.92 4.40
CA THR A 691 -12.98 7.60 4.56
C THR A 691 -13.00 8.99 3.92
N ALA A 692 -13.72 9.20 2.82
CA ALA A 692 -13.93 10.53 2.25
C ALA A 692 -14.69 11.47 3.21
N LEU A 693 -15.76 10.97 3.85
CA LEU A 693 -16.50 11.72 4.85
C LEU A 693 -15.61 12.07 6.06
N ALA A 694 -14.81 11.12 6.57
CA ALA A 694 -13.89 11.40 7.66
C ALA A 694 -12.81 12.44 7.27
N ASP A 695 -12.25 12.32 6.06
CA ASP A 695 -11.21 13.21 5.57
C ASP A 695 -11.71 14.65 5.34
N TYR A 696 -12.97 14.85 4.91
CA TYR A 696 -13.48 16.19 4.65
C TYR A 696 -13.38 17.10 5.89
N ASP A 697 -13.90 16.65 7.03
CA ASP A 697 -13.80 17.43 8.27
C ASP A 697 -12.37 17.47 8.82
N ARG A 698 -11.56 16.43 8.62
CA ARG A 698 -10.15 16.44 9.05
C ARG A 698 -9.34 17.49 8.30
N LEU A 699 -9.57 17.64 7.00
CA LEU A 699 -8.83 18.54 6.12
C LEU A 699 -9.36 19.97 6.17
N PHE A 700 -10.68 20.16 6.31
CA PHE A 700 -11.37 21.45 6.16
C PHE A 700 -12.31 21.84 7.30
N GLY A 701 -12.51 20.99 8.30
CA GLY A 701 -13.49 21.22 9.36
C GLY A 701 -12.98 22.15 10.47
N ASP A 702 -13.79 23.15 10.82
CA ASP A 702 -13.57 24.10 11.91
C ASP A 702 -14.33 23.73 13.21
N GLY A 703 -14.89 22.52 13.29
CA GLY A 703 -15.77 22.08 14.37
C GLY A 703 -17.17 22.71 14.30
N GLY A 704 -18.15 21.94 13.81
CA GLY A 704 -19.58 22.27 13.87
C GLY A 704 -20.21 22.57 12.51
N GLY A 705 -21.04 21.64 12.03
CA GLY A 705 -21.65 21.64 10.70
C GLY A 705 -22.60 22.79 10.33
N GLY A 706 -22.84 22.89 9.02
CA GLY A 706 -23.90 23.66 8.38
C GLY A 706 -23.42 24.85 7.55
N GLU A 707 -23.40 24.65 6.22
CA GLU A 707 -23.05 25.59 5.14
C GLU A 707 -21.57 26.04 5.17
N PRO A 708 -20.93 26.33 4.00
CA PRO A 708 -19.61 26.94 3.99
C PRO A 708 -19.66 28.18 4.87
N GLY A 709 -18.99 28.10 6.03
CA GLY A 709 -18.91 29.19 6.98
C GLY A 709 -18.40 30.44 6.28
N PRO A 710 -18.71 31.64 6.80
CA PRO A 710 -18.11 32.86 6.27
C PRO A 710 -16.60 32.65 6.25
N VAL A 711 -15.99 32.84 5.06
CA VAL A 711 -14.53 32.78 4.85
C VAL A 711 -13.84 33.33 6.08
N ASP A 712 -13.00 32.52 6.72
CA ASP A 712 -12.24 32.98 7.87
C ASP A 712 -11.49 34.26 7.47
N THR A 713 -11.71 35.32 8.25
CA THR A 713 -11.14 36.65 8.02
C THR A 713 -10.27 37.10 9.18
N VAL A 714 -10.06 36.23 10.17
CA VAL A 714 -9.28 36.53 11.36
C VAL A 714 -7.87 36.06 11.11
N ALA A 715 -6.93 37.01 11.05
CA ALA A 715 -5.53 36.65 10.88
C ALA A 715 -4.95 36.01 12.14
N PRO A 716 -3.97 35.09 12.00
CA PRO A 716 -3.25 34.53 13.12
C PRO A 716 -2.61 35.60 14.00
N SER A 717 -2.34 35.24 15.24
CA SER A 717 -1.48 36.06 16.10
C SER A 717 -0.08 36.22 15.50
N ALA A 718 0.53 37.40 15.68
CA ALA A 718 1.88 37.64 15.19
C ALA A 718 2.89 36.68 15.86
N PRO A 719 3.81 36.05 15.10
CA PRO A 719 4.86 35.23 15.68
C PRO A 719 5.65 36.00 16.73
N THR A 720 5.93 35.37 17.85
CA THR A 720 6.69 35.98 18.96
C THR A 720 8.02 35.26 19.18
N GLY A 721 8.90 35.81 20.01
CA GLY A 721 10.16 35.13 20.37
C GLY A 721 11.16 34.94 19.22
N LEU A 722 11.03 35.71 18.13
CA LEU A 722 11.98 35.65 17.01
C LEU A 722 13.41 35.89 17.49
N SER A 723 14.28 34.92 17.23
CA SER A 723 15.69 34.94 17.62
C SER A 723 16.57 34.37 16.52
N ALA A 724 17.83 34.82 16.46
CA ALA A 724 18.82 34.34 15.51
C ALA A 724 19.83 33.43 16.21
N GLY A 725 20.22 32.37 15.51
CA GLY A 725 21.40 31.60 15.84
C GLY A 725 22.67 32.29 15.36
N THR A 726 23.75 31.52 15.21
CA THR A 726 25.06 32.08 14.81
C THR A 726 25.05 32.43 13.32
N ALA A 727 25.20 33.72 13.01
CA ALA A 727 25.30 34.22 11.64
C ALA A 727 26.64 33.83 10.98
N THR A 728 26.58 33.39 9.71
CA THR A 728 27.74 33.22 8.84
C THR A 728 27.93 34.47 7.97
N ALA A 729 28.88 34.42 7.03
CA ALA A 729 29.05 35.49 6.04
C ALA A 729 27.86 35.61 5.07
N THR A 730 27.11 34.51 4.85
CA THR A 730 26.05 34.47 3.83
C THR A 730 24.74 33.84 4.30
N SER A 731 24.63 33.48 5.57
CA SER A 731 23.43 32.86 6.13
C SER A 731 23.19 33.17 7.60
N VAL A 732 21.94 33.12 8.04
CA VAL A 732 21.54 33.26 9.45
C VAL A 732 20.37 32.31 9.75
N PRO A 733 20.53 31.33 10.65
CA PRO A 733 19.39 30.55 11.16
C PRO A 733 18.56 31.38 12.13
N VAL A 734 17.24 31.27 12.04
CA VAL A 734 16.27 31.95 12.89
C VAL A 734 15.22 30.99 13.43
N THR A 735 14.71 31.27 14.62
CA THR A 735 13.64 30.51 15.29
C THR A 735 12.65 31.45 15.95
N TRP A 736 11.40 31.01 16.11
CA TRP A 736 10.33 31.77 16.76
C TRP A 736 9.39 30.86 17.56
N THR A 737 8.51 31.49 18.33
CA THR A 737 7.39 30.81 19.01
C THR A 737 6.20 30.73 18.06
N ALA A 738 5.53 29.57 18.03
CA ALA A 738 4.36 29.35 17.20
C ALA A 738 3.25 30.37 17.47
N SER A 739 2.58 30.79 16.40
CA SER A 739 1.35 31.57 16.44
C SER A 739 0.14 30.71 16.77
N THR A 740 -0.89 31.32 17.33
CA THR A 740 -2.24 30.75 17.48
C THR A 740 -3.22 31.48 16.58
N ASP A 741 -4.26 30.77 16.16
CA ASP A 741 -5.35 31.22 15.29
C ASP A 741 -6.68 30.62 15.79
N ASP A 742 -7.83 31.13 15.36
CA ASP A 742 -9.15 30.56 15.71
C ASP A 742 -9.50 29.31 14.90
N VAL A 743 -8.90 29.12 13.72
CA VAL A 743 -8.99 27.88 12.93
C VAL A 743 -7.67 27.08 13.07
N ARG A 744 -6.63 27.46 12.32
CA ARG A 744 -5.28 26.83 12.41
C ARG A 744 -4.23 27.65 11.68
N VAL A 745 -3.00 27.66 12.19
CA VAL A 745 -1.84 28.22 11.49
C VAL A 745 -1.23 27.15 10.57
N THR A 746 -1.17 27.40 9.26
CA THR A 746 -0.68 26.46 8.24
C THR A 746 0.78 26.72 7.83
N GLY A 747 1.33 27.89 8.15
CA GLY A 747 2.75 28.13 7.96
C GLY A 747 3.22 29.54 8.27
N TYR A 748 4.50 29.79 8.00
CA TYR A 748 5.17 31.05 8.25
C TYR A 748 5.91 31.53 7.01
N THR A 749 6.02 32.84 6.86
CA THR A 749 6.83 33.49 5.82
C THR A 749 7.93 34.31 6.49
N VAL A 750 9.17 34.08 6.10
CA VAL A 750 10.34 34.82 6.62
C VAL A 750 10.68 35.94 5.65
N LEU A 751 10.77 37.16 6.17
CA LEU A 751 11.11 38.36 5.40
C LEU A 751 12.44 38.95 5.86
N VAL A 752 13.28 39.33 4.89
CA VAL A 752 14.53 40.08 5.08
C VAL A 752 14.37 41.44 4.43
N ASP A 753 14.55 42.50 5.24
CA ASP A 753 14.33 43.90 4.85
C ASP A 753 12.97 44.13 4.15
N GLY A 754 11.95 43.42 4.63
CA GLY A 754 10.58 43.47 4.11
C GLY A 754 10.33 42.65 2.84
N THR A 755 11.33 41.90 2.34
CA THR A 755 11.20 41.00 1.18
C THR A 755 11.12 39.56 1.65
N ALA A 756 10.13 38.79 1.20
CA ALA A 756 10.02 37.37 1.52
C ALA A 756 11.21 36.58 0.92
N VAL A 757 11.87 35.77 1.76
CA VAL A 757 13.04 34.95 1.39
C VAL A 757 12.79 33.44 1.54
N GLY A 758 11.58 33.07 1.95
CA GLY A 758 11.09 31.69 1.99
C GLY A 758 9.99 31.48 3.02
N THR A 759 9.48 30.26 3.05
CA THR A 759 8.38 29.81 3.91
C THR A 759 8.82 28.63 4.79
N ALA A 760 8.13 28.41 5.90
CA ALA A 760 8.34 27.28 6.80
C ALA A 760 7.01 26.76 7.35
N SER A 761 6.83 25.44 7.43
CA SER A 761 5.69 24.81 8.13
C SER A 761 5.92 24.73 9.64
N GLY A 762 7.18 24.61 10.07
CA GLY A 762 7.61 24.67 11.47
C GLY A 762 8.05 26.06 11.94
N THR A 763 8.61 26.15 13.14
CA THR A 763 9.00 27.42 13.78
C THR A 763 10.49 27.78 13.65
N THR A 764 11.15 27.28 12.60
CA THR A 764 12.58 27.50 12.35
C THR A 764 12.84 27.69 10.85
N TYR A 765 13.82 28.52 10.48
CA TYR A 765 14.23 28.74 9.09
C TYR A 765 15.70 29.18 8.99
N THR A 766 16.41 28.78 7.93
CA THR A 766 17.77 29.27 7.67
C THR A 766 17.77 30.21 6.48
N ILE A 767 18.00 31.51 6.73
CA ILE A 767 18.12 32.52 5.70
C ILE A 767 19.48 32.35 5.02
N THR A 768 19.51 32.20 3.70
CA THR A 768 20.74 32.05 2.89
C THR A 768 20.86 33.14 1.83
N GLY A 769 22.02 33.24 1.18
CA GLY A 769 22.25 34.19 0.07
C GLY A 769 22.48 35.64 0.52
N LEU A 770 22.82 35.85 1.80
CA LEU A 770 23.08 37.17 2.35
C LEU A 770 24.48 37.67 1.96
N SER A 771 24.66 38.99 1.94
CA SER A 771 25.96 39.62 1.77
C SER A 771 26.71 39.64 3.11
N PRO A 772 28.03 39.46 3.12
CA PRO A 772 28.82 39.54 4.35
C PRO A 772 28.90 40.96 4.92
N ASP A 773 29.25 41.07 6.21
CA ASP A 773 29.33 42.33 6.98
C ASP A 773 28.09 43.23 6.87
N THR A 774 26.93 42.64 6.60
CA THR A 774 25.72 43.37 6.24
C THR A 774 24.66 43.12 7.30
N SER A 775 24.05 44.22 7.77
CA SER A 775 22.94 44.15 8.70
C SER A 775 21.62 44.04 7.94
N TYR A 776 20.78 43.09 8.36
CA TYR A 776 19.48 42.77 7.80
C TYR A 776 18.42 42.86 8.89
N GLY A 777 17.24 43.39 8.56
CA GLY A 777 16.05 43.30 9.39
C GLY A 777 15.26 42.05 9.05
N VAL A 778 15.10 41.13 10.00
CA VAL A 778 14.31 39.91 9.83
C VAL A 778 12.96 40.05 10.54
N THR A 779 11.90 39.69 9.86
CA THR A 779 10.55 39.54 10.44
C THR A 779 9.93 38.24 9.98
N VAL A 780 9.00 37.71 10.75
CA VAL A 780 8.23 36.51 10.39
C VAL A 780 6.74 36.82 10.51
N THR A 781 5.95 36.42 9.52
CA THR A 781 4.49 36.41 9.58
C THR A 781 3.98 34.98 9.63
N ALA A 782 2.85 34.74 10.27
CA ALA A 782 2.10 33.49 10.20
C ALA A 782 0.99 33.61 9.15
N ARG A 783 0.56 32.49 8.58
CA ARG A 783 -0.65 32.38 7.75
C ARG A 783 -1.52 31.23 8.25
N ASP A 784 -2.83 31.39 8.13
CA ASP A 784 -3.82 30.34 8.39
C ASP A 784 -4.21 29.58 7.12
N ALA A 785 -5.19 28.68 7.25
CA ALA A 785 -5.74 27.89 6.16
C ALA A 785 -6.61 28.69 5.18
N ALA A 786 -7.10 29.86 5.58
CA ALA A 786 -7.90 30.76 4.73
C ALA A 786 -7.06 31.84 4.02
N GLY A 787 -5.74 31.83 4.24
CA GLY A 787 -4.79 32.78 3.65
C GLY A 787 -4.71 34.12 4.38
N ASN A 788 -5.30 34.29 5.57
CA ASN A 788 -5.09 35.51 6.34
C ASN A 788 -3.66 35.51 6.90
N VAL A 789 -3.00 36.66 6.75
CA VAL A 789 -1.60 36.84 7.18
C VAL A 789 -1.57 37.67 8.44
N SER A 790 -0.87 37.17 9.46
CA SER A 790 -0.68 37.88 10.72
C SER A 790 0.05 39.21 10.52
N GLU A 791 -0.05 40.09 11.52
CA GLU A 791 0.97 41.13 11.69
C GLU A 791 2.37 40.49 11.79
N ALA A 792 3.38 41.19 11.30
CA ALA A 792 4.76 40.71 11.38
C ALA A 792 5.24 40.66 12.83
N SER A 793 6.12 39.71 13.13
CA SER A 793 6.84 39.65 14.40
C SER A 793 7.58 40.98 14.67
N ALA A 794 7.99 41.19 15.94
CA ALA A 794 8.94 42.25 16.23
C ALA A 794 10.22 42.06 15.37
N PRO A 795 10.75 43.11 14.72
CA PRO A 795 11.89 42.98 13.82
C PRO A 795 13.15 42.61 14.59
N LEU A 796 13.89 41.65 14.06
CA LEU A 796 15.18 41.20 14.56
C LEU A 796 16.29 41.69 13.63
N THR A 797 17.15 42.57 14.10
CA THR A 797 18.35 42.93 13.34
C THR A 797 19.42 41.86 13.51
N VAL A 798 19.84 41.27 12.39
CA VAL A 798 20.96 40.31 12.32
C VAL A 798 22.06 40.92 11.47
N THR A 799 23.32 40.74 11.86
CA THR A 799 24.46 41.17 11.06
C THR A 799 25.23 39.93 10.65
N THR A 800 25.37 39.71 9.34
CA THR A 800 26.23 38.64 8.81
C THR A 800 27.66 38.92 9.21
N ALA A 801 28.44 37.86 9.42
CA ALA A 801 29.86 38.01 9.68
C ALA A 801 30.54 38.69 8.48
N ALA A 802 31.59 39.48 8.73
CA ALA A 802 32.34 40.10 7.65
C ALA A 802 32.89 39.06 6.67
N ASP A 803 32.91 39.37 5.37
CA ASP A 803 33.66 38.55 4.42
C ASP A 803 35.10 38.75 4.84
N GLY A 804 35.70 37.70 5.40
CA GLY A 804 37.05 37.75 5.93
C GLY A 804 38.02 37.97 4.78
N GLY A 805 38.20 39.22 4.38
CA GLY A 805 39.16 39.69 3.39
C GLY A 805 40.59 39.60 3.91
N THR A 806 41.02 38.37 4.17
CA THR A 806 42.40 37.91 4.07
C THR A 806 42.31 36.57 3.35
N GLU A 807 42.90 36.51 2.16
CA GLU A 807 43.19 35.31 1.35
C GLU A 807 42.75 33.95 1.96
N PRO A 808 41.91 33.14 1.27
CA PRO A 808 41.41 31.89 1.83
C PRO A 808 42.57 30.90 1.98
N GLN A 809 42.80 30.40 3.20
CA GLN A 809 43.53 29.15 3.38
C GLN A 809 42.53 27.99 3.43
N PRO A 810 42.58 27.05 2.47
CA PRO A 810 41.83 25.81 2.57
C PRO A 810 42.39 24.95 3.72
N GLY A 811 41.51 24.31 4.50
CA GLY A 811 41.89 23.07 5.22
C GLY A 811 41.95 23.08 6.76
N THR A 812 41.15 23.86 7.50
CA THR A 812 41.22 23.80 8.98
C THR A 812 40.49 22.60 9.59
N CYS A 813 41.13 21.97 10.57
CA CYS A 813 40.57 20.91 11.41
C CYS A 813 40.59 21.32 12.89
N THR A 814 39.80 20.64 13.71
CA THR A 814 39.89 20.71 15.18
C THR A 814 40.25 19.34 15.73
N ALA A 815 40.93 19.29 16.86
CA ALA A 815 41.26 18.03 17.52
C ALA A 815 40.97 18.09 19.01
N THR A 816 40.37 17.03 19.57
CA THR A 816 40.07 16.93 21.00
C THR A 816 40.68 15.67 21.57
N TYR A 817 41.42 15.81 22.67
CA TYR A 817 41.98 14.70 23.43
C TYR A 817 41.12 14.34 24.63
N THR A 818 40.85 13.04 24.77
CA THR A 818 40.12 12.46 25.90
C THR A 818 40.85 11.23 26.44
N THR A 819 40.98 11.16 27.77
CA THR A 819 41.39 9.94 28.46
C THR A 819 40.19 9.01 28.59
N VAL A 820 40.24 7.86 27.91
CA VAL A 820 39.13 6.89 27.86
C VAL A 820 39.17 5.97 29.09
N ASN A 821 40.36 5.55 29.49
CA ASN A 821 40.57 4.68 30.65
C ASN A 821 41.97 4.88 31.24
N SER A 822 42.18 4.61 32.53
CA SER A 822 43.50 4.71 33.18
C SER A 822 43.72 3.63 34.23
N TRP A 823 44.98 3.21 34.41
CA TRP A 823 45.40 2.21 35.38
C TRP A 823 46.77 2.56 36.00
N SER A 824 47.23 1.76 36.96
CA SER A 824 48.53 1.99 37.60
C SER A 824 49.66 1.85 36.58
N GLY A 825 50.29 2.98 36.21
CA GLY A 825 51.43 3.04 35.30
C GLY A 825 51.10 3.28 33.83
N GLY A 826 49.83 3.41 33.42
CA GLY A 826 49.45 3.70 32.03
C GLY A 826 47.99 4.10 31.85
N TYR A 827 47.64 4.51 30.63
CA TYR A 827 46.29 4.96 30.27
C TYR A 827 45.99 4.76 28.78
N GLN A 828 44.71 4.74 28.42
CA GLN A 828 44.24 4.81 27.03
C GLN A 828 43.75 6.23 26.73
N GLY A 829 44.28 6.81 25.65
CA GLY A 829 43.89 8.12 25.16
C GLY A 829 43.32 8.04 23.75
N GLU A 830 42.41 8.96 23.44
CA GLU A 830 41.85 9.16 22.10
C GLU A 830 41.96 10.62 21.68
N VAL A 831 42.27 10.82 20.39
CA VAL A 831 42.26 12.12 19.73
C VAL A 831 41.23 12.06 18.60
N VAL A 832 40.17 12.85 18.71
CA VAL A 832 39.15 13.00 17.67
C VAL A 832 39.49 14.22 16.83
N VAL A 833 39.71 14.03 15.53
CA VAL A 833 39.94 15.07 14.54
C VAL A 833 38.65 15.32 13.79
N LYS A 834 38.24 16.58 13.67
CA LYS A 834 37.05 17.00 12.93
C LYS A 834 37.42 18.03 11.88
N ALA A 835 37.11 17.75 10.62
CA ALA A 835 37.20 18.75 9.57
C ALA A 835 36.22 19.90 9.84
N GLY A 836 36.64 21.12 9.53
CA GLY A 836 35.76 22.28 9.58
C GLY A 836 34.67 22.22 8.51
N THR A 837 34.21 23.39 8.08
CA THR A 837 33.15 23.55 7.07
C THR A 837 33.62 23.23 5.65
N SER A 838 34.83 22.70 5.46
CA SER A 838 35.37 22.31 4.16
C SER A 838 36.13 20.99 4.29
N ALA A 839 36.14 20.21 3.21
CA ALA A 839 36.91 18.98 3.16
C ALA A 839 38.41 19.29 3.33
N ILE A 840 39.10 18.47 4.11
CA ILE A 840 40.55 18.55 4.29
C ILE A 840 41.20 17.34 3.60
N PRO A 841 42.32 17.50 2.86
CA PRO A 841 42.97 16.38 2.18
C PRO A 841 43.87 15.56 3.11
N THR A 842 44.28 16.12 4.24
CA THR A 842 45.11 15.51 5.28
C THR A 842 44.92 16.27 6.60
N TRP A 843 45.45 15.76 7.70
CA TRP A 843 45.48 16.44 8.99
C TRP A 843 46.74 16.09 9.78
N LYS A 844 47.13 16.98 10.71
CA LYS A 844 48.18 16.75 11.71
C LYS A 844 47.73 17.31 13.05
N VAL A 845 47.96 16.57 14.14
CA VAL A 845 47.61 17.04 15.48
C VAL A 845 48.83 17.08 16.38
N THR A 846 49.09 18.21 17.02
CA THR A 846 50.15 18.31 18.04
C THR A 846 49.72 17.58 19.30
N ALA A 847 50.46 16.54 19.69
CA ALA A 847 50.19 15.76 20.89
C ALA A 847 50.48 16.56 22.18
N PRO A 848 49.85 16.20 23.31
CA PRO A 848 50.19 16.79 24.60
C PRO A 848 51.68 16.69 24.91
N ALA A 849 52.24 17.76 25.50
CA ALA A 849 53.65 17.81 25.85
C ALA A 849 54.03 16.67 26.81
N GLY A 850 55.13 15.97 26.50
CA GLY A 850 55.64 14.85 27.32
C GLY A 850 54.91 13.51 27.12
N LEU A 851 54.01 13.41 26.13
CA LEU A 851 53.35 12.16 25.79
C LEU A 851 54.35 11.06 25.42
N THR A 852 54.30 9.93 26.12
CA THR A 852 55.08 8.73 25.80
C THR A 852 54.13 7.56 25.59
N THR A 853 54.09 7.02 24.37
CA THR A 853 53.18 5.94 23.98
C THR A 853 53.90 4.60 23.78
N SER A 854 53.19 3.50 24.03
CA SER A 854 53.65 2.14 23.72
C SER A 854 52.96 1.53 22.51
N ASN A 855 51.77 2.04 22.15
CA ASN A 855 51.01 1.63 20.97
C ASN A 855 50.12 2.78 20.49
N VAL A 856 49.90 2.88 19.17
CA VAL A 856 49.02 3.88 18.52
C VAL A 856 48.27 3.17 17.38
N TRP A 857 46.98 3.43 17.21
CA TRP A 857 46.14 2.92 16.13
C TRP A 857 45.22 4.01 15.57
N GLY A 858 44.79 3.85 14.32
CA GLY A 858 44.04 4.89 13.60
C GLY A 858 44.89 6.10 13.19
N GLY A 859 46.20 6.03 13.40
CA GLY A 859 47.19 7.05 13.04
C GLY A 859 48.59 6.66 13.53
N THR A 860 49.55 7.54 13.28
CA THR A 860 50.95 7.40 13.72
C THR A 860 51.34 8.59 14.60
N LEU A 861 52.24 8.39 15.56
CA LEU A 861 52.79 9.46 16.41
C LEU A 861 54.30 9.56 16.21
N ALA A 862 54.77 10.67 15.65
CA ALA A 862 56.20 10.93 15.45
C ALA A 862 56.55 12.36 15.86
N SER A 863 57.63 12.52 16.64
CA SER A 863 58.13 13.83 17.10
C SER A 863 57.08 14.72 17.80
N GLY A 864 56.10 14.11 18.49
CA GLY A 864 55.03 14.84 19.17
C GLY A 864 53.86 15.25 18.27
N THR A 865 53.73 14.69 17.07
CA THR A 865 52.62 14.98 16.15
C THR A 865 51.93 13.68 15.72
N PHE A 866 50.62 13.64 15.85
CA PHE A 866 49.77 12.60 15.27
C PHE A 866 49.52 12.88 13.78
N THR A 867 49.67 11.85 12.94
CA THR A 867 49.41 11.87 11.50
C THR A 867 48.49 10.73 11.07
N PRO A 868 47.69 10.88 10.00
CA PRO A 868 46.75 9.88 9.52
C PRO A 868 47.42 8.61 9.01
N GLU A 869 46.63 7.54 8.96
CA GLU A 869 46.87 6.38 8.10
C GLU A 869 46.41 6.68 6.65
N ALA A 870 46.82 5.84 5.70
CA ALA A 870 46.51 6.08 4.27
C ALA A 870 45.01 6.21 3.95
N TRP A 871 44.13 5.65 4.78
CA TRP A 871 42.68 5.59 4.55
C TRP A 871 41.88 6.68 5.27
N ASN A 872 42.45 7.42 6.23
CA ASN A 872 41.73 8.46 6.99
C ASN A 872 42.37 9.86 6.92
N GLY A 873 43.27 10.08 5.97
CA GLY A 873 43.87 11.40 5.76
C GLY A 873 42.86 12.43 5.26
N SER A 874 42.05 12.09 4.26
CA SER A 874 41.05 13.02 3.73
C SER A 874 39.74 12.91 4.48
N LEU A 875 39.20 14.04 4.95
CA LEU A 875 37.90 14.14 5.60
C LEU A 875 37.01 15.11 4.83
N ALA A 876 35.76 14.74 4.58
CA ALA A 876 34.74 15.65 4.05
C ALA A 876 34.41 16.76 5.07
N ALA A 877 33.72 17.81 4.65
CA ALA A 877 33.29 18.89 5.54
C ALA A 877 32.47 18.34 6.72
N GLY A 878 32.85 18.69 7.95
CA GLY A 878 32.21 18.22 9.18
C GLY A 878 32.50 16.77 9.58
N ALA A 879 33.18 15.97 8.74
CA ALA A 879 33.51 14.59 9.03
C ALA A 879 34.58 14.48 10.13
N THR A 880 34.61 13.34 10.81
CA THR A 880 35.54 13.08 11.92
C THR A 880 36.34 11.79 11.73
N THR A 881 37.53 11.72 12.33
CA THR A 881 38.29 10.48 12.49
C THR A 881 38.97 10.46 13.85
N THR A 882 39.37 9.27 14.32
CA THR A 882 39.89 9.07 15.67
C THR A 882 41.23 8.35 15.65
N VAL A 883 42.19 8.87 16.41
CA VAL A 883 43.46 8.19 16.74
C VAL A 883 43.41 7.73 18.18
N GLY A 884 43.58 6.43 18.41
CA GLY A 884 43.68 5.85 19.75
C GLY A 884 45.13 5.49 20.09
N PHE A 885 45.49 5.54 21.37
CA PHE A 885 46.83 5.13 21.83
C PHE A 885 46.84 4.62 23.27
N ILE A 886 47.88 3.85 23.61
CA ILE A 886 48.25 3.51 24.99
C ILE A 886 49.43 4.36 25.43
N GLY A 887 49.20 5.20 26.46
CA GLY A 887 50.20 6.05 27.10
C GLY A 887 50.79 5.41 28.37
N THR A 888 52.01 5.80 28.72
CA THR A 888 52.69 5.39 29.95
C THR A 888 52.71 6.53 30.97
N GLY A 889 52.54 6.22 32.26
CA GLY A 889 52.50 7.21 33.34
C GLY A 889 51.12 7.83 33.59
N THR A 890 51.08 9.10 34.00
CA THR A 890 49.85 9.83 34.33
C THR A 890 49.23 10.46 33.07
N PRO A 891 47.92 10.29 32.81
CA PRO A 891 47.27 10.89 31.65
C PRO A 891 47.32 12.43 31.69
N PRO A 892 47.57 13.10 30.55
CA PRO A 892 47.36 14.53 30.39
C PRO A 892 45.91 14.93 30.69
N ALA A 893 45.66 16.21 30.96
CA ALA A 893 44.31 16.73 31.07
C ALA A 893 43.59 16.64 29.71
N ASN A 894 42.30 16.26 29.73
CA ASN A 894 41.45 16.29 28.56
C ASN A 894 41.33 17.74 28.03
N GLY A 895 41.24 17.91 26.72
CA GLY A 895 41.13 19.25 26.13
C GLY A 895 41.39 19.31 24.63
N THR A 896 41.34 20.52 24.09
CA THR A 896 41.58 20.78 22.67
C THR A 896 43.07 20.74 22.35
N LEU A 897 43.41 20.14 21.22
CA LEU A 897 44.75 20.09 20.65
C LEU A 897 44.82 20.95 19.37
N THR A 898 46.02 21.40 19.02
CA THR A 898 46.27 22.13 17.78
C THR A 898 46.23 21.16 16.60
N CYS A 899 45.37 21.43 15.63
CA CYS A 899 45.20 20.66 14.39
C CYS A 899 45.54 21.53 13.18
N GLU A 900 46.33 21.00 12.26
CA GLU A 900 46.79 21.65 11.02
C GLU A 900 46.51 20.79 9.79
#